data_AF-A0A0H2SNX1-F1
#
_entry.id   AF-A0A0H2SNX1-F1
#
_cell.length_a   1.000
_cell.length_b   1.000
_cell.length_c   1.000
_cell.angle_alpha   90.00
_cell.angle_beta   90.00
_cell.angle_gamma   90.00
#
_symmetry.space_group_name_H-M   'P 1'
#
loop_
_entity.id
_entity.type
_entity.pdbx_description
1 polymer ?
#
loop_
_entity_poly.entity_id
_entity_poly.type
_entity_poly.pdbx_seq_one_letter_code
_entity_poly.pdbx_strand_id
1 'polypeptide(L)'
;MHHLSNLPTGYHRSVLIFCPDKDLFDVGDITEYACKTFASCTSTKPTRKERKLANRLIVNCSSGKVSNEGLKRAIGTLSSSAVKWKNLDIWSKAVSACPTDLKLKSVGVDGFARAYIAFGFAPLEPHLEAAVKGDTTNSRRFSVIQGLLRLGSDEKNETLVSWCTTQQENILSSLRQATEQDAEVLMSIVKQRDMDVLRKSVIPQLTEAKSGVLFWTAFLQKMKQGELVDLPNFDANEATEIVNSQVSTIMSTANTFPGRIIKAKVSYEKDRMEPLVDHWLRYLKLCVSLDCYGMCSTYLQRMFDDYNKANQQTKEWIADNFISPAIVKLGAEVSSFPSDSHRIFAEFFKFAMDVYVDRTVIQGKGAFVIPTLMIAAQRCGSAEVLKAKLSPMYAQLSQKKPNEAQQMLTELALRKGGFAADHPDAVTYQAIMDGLLKAIIASTDFEAKQPQVPSYRPYGYRYGVYNPTTTVTETFESAGFKLIRLCNTSGCQAHIPLILDRMLMPKANSDIRKQIEYGLVPFLPQLKTYLASIGQDITSEPYASFTAKGIKGYVKNVLGAKPKETVSTSHLNTVGCKTCDDCREMRKLLLSESKVFSMPRNQIIRKHLEKELAKTRAWGVSWTTIRSGSPQSLQVTKPDSLVAPIVWLKRQTEGLKLMESIGDEKTLQTILGAHFATVVSVLGMKVTVQPAAPAPRTQATTSNVPHAAGAPSHPQLTTATVPTKKRPSTGGDHAPKRTKFDDDVIDLTDSPPKKR
;
A
#
# COMPACT_ATOMS: atom_id res chain seq x y z
N MET A 1 25.34 -32.45 34.82
CA MET A 1 24.06 -32.53 35.56
C MET A 1 22.85 -31.95 34.80
N HIS A 2 23.01 -31.13 33.76
CA HIS A 2 21.87 -30.62 32.96
C HIS A 2 21.11 -31.65 32.10
N HIS A 3 21.58 -32.90 31.99
CA HIS A 3 20.84 -33.99 31.32
C HIS A 3 19.94 -34.81 32.26
N LEU A 4 19.95 -34.55 33.58
CA LEU A 4 19.04 -35.21 34.54
C LEU A 4 17.74 -34.42 34.76
N SER A 5 17.62 -33.19 34.26
CA SER A 5 16.43 -32.35 34.44
C SER A 5 15.24 -32.69 33.52
N ASN A 6 15.36 -33.69 32.66
CA ASN A 6 14.27 -34.20 31.80
C ASN A 6 13.91 -35.66 32.11
N LEU A 7 14.17 -36.14 33.32
CA LEU A 7 13.55 -37.38 33.77
C LEU A 7 12.09 -37.10 34.14
N PRO A 8 11.10 -37.77 33.51
CA PRO A 8 9.70 -37.59 33.83
C PRO A 8 9.47 -37.81 35.33
N THR A 9 8.58 -37.00 35.90
CA THR A 9 8.24 -36.78 37.33
C THR A 9 7.80 -38.03 38.13
N GLY A 10 8.09 -39.25 37.69
CA GLY A 10 7.66 -40.51 38.30
C GLY A 10 8.72 -41.32 39.05
N TYR A 11 9.98 -40.88 39.14
CA TYR A 11 11.02 -41.64 39.87
C TYR A 11 11.18 -41.17 41.33
N HIS A 12 10.38 -41.74 42.23
CA HIS A 12 10.48 -41.60 43.70
C HIS A 12 11.40 -42.65 44.35
N ARG A 13 12.54 -43.00 43.72
CA ARG A 13 13.52 -43.90 44.34
C ARG A 13 14.89 -43.23 44.41
N SER A 14 15.51 -43.31 45.59
CA SER A 14 16.88 -42.87 45.84
C SER A 14 17.82 -43.52 44.80
N VAL A 15 18.44 -42.71 43.94
CA VAL A 15 19.43 -43.18 42.97
C VAL A 15 20.80 -43.17 43.63
N LEU A 16 21.32 -44.35 43.96
CA LEU A 16 22.71 -44.50 44.39
C LEU A 16 23.60 -44.44 43.14
N ILE A 17 24.24 -43.30 42.91
CA ILE A 17 25.20 -43.13 41.81
C ILE A 17 26.54 -43.69 42.29
N PHE A 18 26.90 -44.88 41.80
CA PHE A 18 28.27 -45.36 41.90
C PHE A 18 29.13 -44.58 40.91
N CYS A 19 29.79 -43.52 41.38
CA CYS A 19 30.92 -42.92 40.67
C CYS A 19 32.17 -43.71 41.05
N PRO A 20 32.67 -44.64 40.20
CA PRO A 20 33.94 -45.26 40.46
C PRO A 20 35.00 -44.18 40.62
N ASP A 21 35.87 -44.36 41.60
CA ASP A 21 36.92 -43.43 42.06
C ASP A 21 38.04 -43.25 41.02
N LYS A 22 37.67 -42.88 39.80
CA LYS A 22 38.52 -42.52 38.69
C LYS A 22 37.93 -41.26 38.07
N ASP A 23 38.32 -40.15 38.68
CA ASP A 23 38.19 -38.78 38.17
C ASP A 23 36.78 -38.18 38.17
N LEU A 24 36.46 -37.54 39.31
CA LEU A 24 35.29 -36.70 39.66
C LEU A 24 34.76 -35.70 38.59
N PHE A 25 35.41 -35.55 37.43
CA PHE A 25 35.05 -34.52 36.44
C PHE A 25 34.33 -35.05 35.20
N ASP A 26 34.07 -36.36 35.09
CA ASP A 26 33.44 -36.93 33.89
C ASP A 26 31.90 -36.86 33.88
N VAL A 27 31.28 -36.32 34.95
CA VAL A 27 29.82 -36.20 35.07
C VAL A 27 29.39 -34.74 35.15
N GLY A 28 29.29 -34.06 34.00
CA GLY A 28 28.76 -32.69 33.90
C GLY A 28 29.45 -31.81 32.87
N ASP A 29 29.06 -30.54 32.82
CA ASP A 29 29.80 -29.55 32.02
C ASP A 29 31.09 -29.22 32.77
N ILE A 30 32.16 -29.89 32.37
CA ILE A 30 33.50 -29.69 32.92
C ILE A 30 33.95 -28.23 32.83
N THR A 31 33.46 -27.48 31.84
CA THR A 31 33.77 -26.06 31.62
C THR A 31 33.27 -25.23 32.78
N GLU A 32 31.98 -25.36 33.10
CA GLU A 32 31.34 -24.61 34.18
C GLU A 32 31.93 -24.97 35.54
N TYR A 33 32.07 -26.28 35.81
CA TYR A 33 32.65 -26.77 37.05
C TYR A 33 34.07 -26.24 37.26
N ALA A 34 34.92 -26.33 36.22
CA ALA A 34 36.30 -25.86 36.31
C ALA A 34 36.37 -24.35 36.46
N CYS A 35 35.57 -23.57 35.73
CA CYS A 35 35.50 -22.11 35.89
C CYS A 35 35.12 -21.73 37.33
N LYS A 36 34.10 -22.37 37.92
CA LYS A 36 33.68 -22.11 39.29
C LYS A 36 34.76 -22.49 40.31
N THR A 37 35.42 -23.62 40.09
CA THR A 37 36.51 -24.09 40.95
C THR A 37 37.69 -23.13 40.91
N PHE A 38 38.09 -22.68 39.72
CA PHE A 38 39.20 -21.74 39.57
C PHE A 38 38.87 -20.32 40.06
N ALA A 39 37.63 -19.86 39.88
CA ALA A 39 37.19 -18.56 40.42
C ALA A 39 37.24 -18.50 41.95
N SER A 40 37.10 -19.65 42.64
CA SER A 40 37.20 -19.76 44.10
C SER A 40 38.60 -20.14 44.60
N CYS A 41 39.56 -20.38 43.70
CA CYS A 41 40.92 -20.76 44.08
C CYS A 41 41.67 -19.58 44.72
N THR A 42 41.98 -19.70 46.01
CA THR A 42 42.80 -18.71 46.73
C THR A 42 44.29 -19.02 46.68
N SER A 43 44.69 -20.24 46.32
CA SER A 43 46.08 -20.70 46.34
C SER A 43 46.99 -19.99 45.32
N THR A 44 48.23 -19.71 45.72
CA THR A 44 49.30 -19.18 44.87
C THR A 44 50.09 -20.27 44.14
N LYS A 45 49.80 -21.55 44.40
CA LYS A 45 50.35 -22.69 43.67
C LYS A 45 49.24 -23.71 43.36
N PRO A 46 49.21 -24.32 42.17
CA PRO A 46 48.16 -25.24 41.82
C PRO A 46 48.38 -26.55 42.58
N THR A 47 47.35 -27.00 43.29
CA THR A 47 47.29 -28.35 43.84
C THR A 47 47.32 -29.37 42.69
N ARG A 48 47.63 -30.64 43.01
CA ARG A 48 47.59 -31.73 42.03
C ARG A 48 46.21 -31.85 41.37
N LYS A 49 45.13 -31.63 42.13
CA LYS A 49 43.75 -31.67 41.64
C LYS A 49 43.47 -30.52 40.67
N GLU A 50 43.85 -29.29 41.02
CA GLU A 50 43.67 -28.11 40.17
C GLU A 50 44.46 -28.23 38.87
N ARG A 51 45.70 -28.72 38.92
CA ARG A 51 46.51 -28.95 37.72
C ARG A 51 45.87 -29.98 36.78
N LYS A 52 45.35 -31.07 37.34
CA LYS A 52 44.63 -32.10 36.56
C LYS A 52 43.35 -31.53 35.92
N LEU A 53 42.61 -30.73 36.68
CA LEU A 53 41.41 -30.04 36.19
C LEU A 53 41.74 -29.03 35.10
N ALA A 54 42.85 -28.29 35.24
CA ALA A 54 43.28 -27.29 34.26
C ALA A 54 43.65 -27.95 32.93
N ASN A 55 44.43 -29.03 32.97
CA ASN A 55 44.78 -29.80 31.76
C ASN A 55 43.55 -30.39 31.09
N ARG A 56 42.59 -30.92 31.85
CA ARG A 56 41.31 -31.40 31.30
C ARG A 56 40.51 -30.29 30.66
N LEU A 57 40.44 -29.11 31.29
CA LEU A 57 39.75 -27.97 30.72
C LEU A 57 40.42 -27.49 29.43
N ILE A 58 41.76 -27.45 29.38
CA ILE A 58 42.52 -27.12 28.17
C ILE A 58 42.19 -28.09 27.03
N VAL A 59 42.21 -29.40 27.29
CA VAL A 59 41.82 -30.42 26.29
C VAL A 59 40.37 -30.21 25.83
N ASN A 60 39.47 -29.89 26.75
CA ASN A 60 38.08 -29.60 26.42
C ASN A 60 37.94 -28.35 25.53
N CYS A 61 38.65 -27.27 25.86
CA CYS A 61 38.72 -26.04 25.06
C CYS A 61 39.26 -26.30 23.64
N SER A 62 40.29 -27.14 23.51
CA SER A 62 40.85 -27.52 22.20
C SER A 62 39.96 -28.47 21.38
N SER A 63 38.95 -29.10 21.99
CA SER A 63 38.12 -30.10 21.31
C SER A 63 37.09 -29.54 20.32
N GLY A 64 36.89 -28.22 20.32
CA GLY A 64 35.84 -27.56 19.53
C GLY A 64 34.41 -27.79 20.03
N LYS A 65 34.22 -28.53 21.13
CA LYS A 65 32.90 -28.84 21.71
C LYS A 65 32.35 -27.73 22.61
N VAL A 66 33.20 -26.81 23.05
CA VAL A 66 32.81 -25.71 23.95
C VAL A 66 32.26 -24.56 23.14
N SER A 67 31.11 -24.00 23.54
CA SER A 67 30.56 -22.81 22.91
C SER A 67 31.53 -21.62 23.02
N ASN A 68 31.49 -20.67 22.09
CA ASN A 68 32.39 -19.51 22.12
C ASN A 68 32.35 -18.73 23.45
N GLU A 69 31.17 -18.61 24.07
CA GLU A 69 31.03 -17.95 25.37
C GLU A 69 31.55 -18.82 26.53
N GLY A 70 31.38 -20.13 26.47
CA GLY A 70 31.99 -21.07 27.42
C GLY A 70 33.52 -21.03 27.32
N LEU A 71 34.04 -20.99 26.10
CA LEU A 71 35.47 -20.93 25.80
C LEU A 71 36.08 -19.63 26.30
N LYS A 72 35.44 -18.48 26.02
CA LYS A 72 35.84 -17.17 26.53
C LYS A 72 36.00 -17.20 28.05
N ARG A 73 35.00 -17.74 28.76
CA ARG A 73 34.99 -17.85 30.23
C ARG A 73 36.08 -18.79 30.74
N ALA A 74 36.22 -19.96 30.12
CA ALA A 74 37.22 -20.97 30.49
C ALA A 74 38.64 -20.45 30.35
N ILE A 75 38.96 -19.85 29.19
CA ILE A 75 40.28 -19.29 28.92
C ILE A 75 40.57 -18.11 29.85
N GLY A 76 39.64 -17.16 30.01
CA GLY A 76 39.84 -16.04 30.93
C GLY A 76 40.12 -16.48 32.37
N THR A 77 39.41 -17.51 32.85
CA THR A 77 39.59 -18.05 34.21
C THR A 77 40.90 -18.85 34.35
N LEU A 78 41.22 -19.70 33.37
CA LEU A 78 42.48 -20.46 33.33
C LEU A 78 43.69 -19.54 33.27
N SER A 79 43.69 -18.56 32.37
CA SER A 79 44.78 -17.61 32.24
C SER A 79 44.98 -16.83 33.53
N SER A 80 43.91 -16.35 34.17
CA SER A 80 44.01 -15.63 35.45
C SER A 80 44.55 -16.52 36.57
N SER A 81 44.13 -17.79 36.63
CA SER A 81 44.64 -18.76 37.61
C SER A 81 46.11 -19.11 37.37
N ALA A 82 46.49 -19.32 36.11
CA ALA A 82 47.87 -19.63 35.73
C ALA A 82 48.83 -18.48 36.05
N VAL A 83 48.41 -17.22 35.84
CA VAL A 83 49.14 -16.03 36.27
C VAL A 83 49.31 -16.01 37.78
N LYS A 84 48.23 -16.21 38.54
CA LYS A 84 48.28 -16.28 40.01
C LYS A 84 49.23 -17.37 40.52
N TRP A 85 49.27 -18.49 39.82
CA TRP A 85 50.15 -19.62 40.10
C TRP A 85 51.59 -19.44 39.63
N LYS A 86 51.89 -18.34 38.92
CA LYS A 86 53.15 -18.13 38.19
C LYS A 86 53.54 -19.36 37.36
N ASN A 87 52.57 -19.96 36.67
CA ASN A 87 52.75 -21.15 35.83
C ASN A 87 52.57 -20.82 34.34
N LEU A 88 53.69 -20.54 33.67
CA LEU A 88 53.72 -20.19 32.25
C LEU A 88 53.23 -21.33 31.34
N ASP A 89 53.53 -22.59 31.65
CA ASP A 89 53.13 -23.75 30.83
C ASP A 89 51.61 -23.89 30.74
N ILE A 90 50.91 -23.79 31.88
CA ILE A 90 49.44 -23.83 31.91
C ILE A 90 48.87 -22.62 31.18
N TRP A 91 49.46 -21.43 31.38
CA TRP A 91 49.00 -20.21 30.72
C TRP A 91 49.13 -20.33 29.19
N SER A 92 50.30 -20.74 28.70
CA SER A 92 50.61 -20.89 27.28
C SER A 92 49.69 -21.93 26.62
N LYS A 93 49.48 -23.08 27.27
CA LYS A 93 48.56 -24.11 26.79
C LYS A 93 47.11 -23.62 26.76
N ALA A 94 46.67 -22.89 27.79
CA ALA A 94 45.32 -22.32 27.81
C ALA A 94 45.11 -21.32 26.66
N VAL A 95 46.01 -20.35 26.48
CA VAL A 95 45.89 -19.37 25.39
C VAL A 95 46.01 -20.04 24.02
N SER A 96 46.83 -21.07 23.88
CA SER A 96 46.99 -21.81 22.62
C SER A 96 45.79 -22.70 22.29
N ALA A 97 45.05 -23.16 23.31
CA ALA A 97 43.78 -23.87 23.13
C ALA A 97 42.64 -22.95 22.65
N CYS A 98 42.82 -21.62 22.74
CA CYS A 98 41.86 -20.64 22.24
C CYS A 98 42.07 -20.38 20.73
N PRO A 99 41.01 -20.45 19.89
CA PRO A 99 41.03 -19.97 18.52
C PRO A 99 41.58 -18.55 18.42
N THR A 100 42.35 -18.28 17.37
CA THR A 100 43.12 -17.04 17.23
C THR A 100 42.25 -15.79 17.23
N ASP A 101 41.04 -15.87 16.69
CA ASP A 101 40.04 -14.79 16.64
C ASP A 101 39.35 -14.53 17.99
N LEU A 102 39.47 -15.45 18.94
CA LEU A 102 38.89 -15.35 20.28
C LEU A 102 39.93 -15.04 21.37
N LYS A 103 41.23 -15.10 21.07
CA LYS A 103 42.30 -14.92 22.08
C LYS A 103 42.19 -13.58 22.80
N LEU A 104 42.11 -12.45 22.08
CA LEU A 104 42.00 -11.14 22.73
C LEU A 104 40.65 -10.97 23.44
N LYS A 105 39.55 -11.49 22.88
CA LYS A 105 38.23 -11.45 23.52
C LYS A 105 38.20 -12.25 24.83
N SER A 106 38.98 -13.33 24.93
CA SER A 106 38.97 -14.26 26.07
C SER A 106 39.94 -13.86 27.17
N VAL A 107 41.15 -13.44 26.80
CA VAL A 107 42.18 -13.03 27.75
C VAL A 107 41.99 -11.56 28.17
N GLY A 108 41.66 -10.69 27.21
CA GLY A 108 41.51 -9.25 27.43
C GLY A 108 42.83 -8.53 27.65
N VAL A 109 42.78 -7.18 27.63
CA VAL A 109 43.94 -6.30 27.90
C VAL A 109 44.54 -6.61 29.27
N ASP A 110 43.70 -6.64 30.31
CA ASP A 110 44.15 -6.90 31.68
C ASP A 110 44.76 -8.29 31.85
N GLY A 111 44.25 -9.30 31.15
CA GLY A 111 44.78 -10.66 31.23
C GLY A 111 46.21 -10.74 30.67
N PHE A 112 46.47 -10.08 29.54
CA PHE A 112 47.82 -10.01 28.96
C PHE A 112 48.75 -9.12 29.78
N ALA A 113 48.27 -7.98 30.30
CA ALA A 113 49.05 -7.13 31.20
C ALA A 113 49.48 -7.88 32.47
N ARG A 114 48.55 -8.59 33.12
CA ARG A 114 48.87 -9.43 34.30
C ARG A 114 49.83 -10.58 33.96
N ALA A 115 49.70 -11.17 32.77
CA ALA A 115 50.63 -12.19 32.31
C ALA A 115 52.03 -11.62 32.11
N TYR A 116 52.15 -10.43 31.51
CA TYR A 116 53.42 -9.74 31.34
C TYR A 116 54.12 -9.46 32.68
N ILE A 117 53.39 -8.92 33.65
CA ILE A 117 53.93 -8.68 35.01
C ILE A 117 54.41 -9.99 35.66
N ALA A 118 53.73 -11.11 35.41
CA ALA A 118 54.05 -12.39 36.04
C ALA A 118 55.17 -13.17 35.34
N PHE A 119 55.30 -13.07 34.02
CA PHE A 119 56.13 -13.95 33.19
C PHE A 119 57.20 -13.22 32.37
N GLY A 120 57.15 -11.89 32.29
CA GLY A 120 57.96 -11.08 31.38
C GLY A 120 57.45 -11.14 29.92
N PHE A 121 58.06 -10.34 29.05
CA PHE A 121 57.60 -10.19 27.67
C PHE A 121 57.99 -11.36 26.74
N ALA A 122 59.26 -11.78 26.76
CA ALA A 122 59.79 -12.75 25.79
C ALA A 122 58.96 -14.06 25.67
N PRO A 123 58.46 -14.68 26.77
CA PRO A 123 57.64 -15.88 26.64
C PRO A 123 56.20 -15.64 26.15
N LEU A 124 55.73 -14.39 26.21
CA LEU A 124 54.37 -14.02 25.82
C LEU A 124 54.27 -13.52 24.38
N GLU A 125 55.38 -12.99 23.85
CA GLU A 125 55.46 -12.40 22.52
C GLU A 125 54.80 -13.26 21.43
N PRO A 126 55.11 -14.57 21.29
CA PRO A 126 54.49 -15.39 20.23
C PRO A 126 52.97 -15.53 20.39
N HIS A 127 52.48 -15.55 21.63
CA HIS A 127 51.06 -15.67 21.92
C HIS A 127 50.32 -14.37 21.66
N LEU A 128 50.94 -13.23 22.01
CA LEU A 128 50.43 -11.90 21.73
C LEU A 128 50.39 -11.62 20.24
N GLU A 129 51.46 -11.91 19.51
CA GLU A 129 51.52 -11.74 18.06
C GLU A 129 50.44 -12.58 17.36
N ALA A 130 50.31 -13.86 17.72
CA ALA A 130 49.28 -14.73 17.18
C ALA A 130 47.86 -14.23 17.51
N ALA A 131 47.65 -13.65 18.69
CA ALA A 131 46.36 -13.10 19.10
C ALA A 131 46.03 -11.80 18.35
N VAL A 132 46.99 -10.89 18.19
CA VAL A 132 46.82 -9.62 17.47
C VAL A 132 46.62 -9.85 15.97
N LYS A 133 47.37 -10.77 15.37
CA LYS A 133 47.22 -11.14 13.94
C LYS A 133 45.89 -11.83 13.67
N GLY A 134 45.45 -12.67 14.61
CA GLY A 134 44.25 -13.49 14.51
C GLY A 134 42.92 -12.78 14.79
N ASP A 135 42.93 -11.71 15.59
CA ASP A 135 41.69 -11.02 15.95
C ASP A 135 41.09 -10.27 14.74
N THR A 136 39.76 -10.29 14.67
CA THR A 136 38.97 -9.73 13.57
C THR A 136 38.52 -8.30 13.82
N THR A 137 38.74 -7.74 15.01
CA THR A 137 38.28 -6.39 15.39
C THR A 137 39.45 -5.47 15.69
N ASN A 138 39.52 -4.34 14.97
CA ASN A 138 40.63 -3.39 15.08
C ASN A 138 40.72 -2.78 16.49
N SER A 139 39.60 -2.41 17.11
CA SER A 139 39.56 -1.84 18.47
C SER A 139 40.14 -2.75 19.53
N ARG A 140 39.90 -4.07 19.48
CA ARG A 140 40.54 -5.01 20.41
C ARG A 140 42.04 -5.12 20.18
N ARG A 141 42.47 -5.19 18.91
CA ARG A 141 43.90 -5.24 18.54
C ARG A 141 44.63 -4.02 19.09
N PHE A 142 44.11 -2.81 18.80
CA PHE A 142 44.71 -1.57 19.28
C PHE A 142 44.63 -1.42 20.80
N SER A 143 43.52 -1.76 21.45
CA SER A 143 43.37 -1.62 22.91
C SER A 143 44.41 -2.46 23.67
N VAL A 144 44.67 -3.69 23.22
CA VAL A 144 45.69 -4.56 23.84
C VAL A 144 47.09 -3.99 23.64
N ILE A 145 47.41 -3.53 22.43
CA ILE A 145 48.73 -2.93 22.15
C ILE A 145 48.93 -1.61 22.91
N GLN A 146 47.92 -0.74 22.98
CA GLN A 146 47.99 0.51 23.75
C GLN A 146 48.11 0.26 25.26
N GLY A 147 47.38 -0.72 25.80
CA GLY A 147 47.48 -1.09 27.21
C GLY A 147 48.87 -1.63 27.58
N LEU A 148 49.44 -2.49 26.72
CA LEU A 148 50.80 -3.00 26.90
C LEU A 148 51.87 -1.94 26.66
N LEU A 149 51.66 -1.03 25.71
CA LEU A 149 52.57 0.10 25.47
C LEU A 149 52.67 0.99 26.71
N ARG A 150 51.53 1.35 27.31
CA ARG A 150 51.50 2.14 28.56
C ARG A 150 52.27 1.43 29.67
N LEU A 151 52.01 0.14 29.84
CA LEU A 151 52.69 -0.68 30.86
C LEU A 151 54.20 -0.78 30.61
N GLY A 152 54.62 -0.95 29.36
CA GLY A 152 56.03 -0.96 28.97
C GLY A 152 56.72 0.39 29.21
N SER A 153 56.03 1.51 28.95
CA SER A 153 56.53 2.85 29.28
C SER A 153 56.67 3.05 30.79
N ASP A 154 55.66 2.64 31.57
CA ASP A 154 55.67 2.75 33.04
C ASP A 154 56.81 1.93 33.67
N GLU A 155 57.07 0.73 33.14
CA GLU A 155 58.15 -0.16 33.58
C GLU A 155 59.51 0.12 32.91
N LYS A 156 59.59 1.12 32.02
CA LYS A 156 60.80 1.45 31.22
C LYS A 156 61.35 0.25 30.43
N ASN A 157 60.46 -0.62 29.92
CA ASN A 157 60.81 -1.78 29.12
C ASN A 157 60.87 -1.41 27.62
N GLU A 158 62.05 -1.02 27.15
CA GLU A 158 62.27 -0.59 25.76
C GLU A 158 61.91 -1.68 24.73
N THR A 159 62.14 -2.97 25.05
CA THR A 159 61.81 -4.09 24.16
C THR A 159 60.30 -4.18 23.93
N LEU A 160 59.49 -4.09 24.99
CA LEU A 160 58.03 -4.11 24.88
C LEU A 160 57.50 -2.87 24.15
N VAL A 161 58.06 -1.69 24.45
CA VAL A 161 57.68 -0.43 23.79
C VAL A 161 57.97 -0.48 22.28
N SER A 162 59.15 -0.96 21.90
CA SER A 162 59.55 -1.13 20.50
C SER A 162 58.63 -2.12 19.79
N TRP A 163 58.38 -3.29 20.39
CA TRP A 163 57.47 -4.29 19.84
C TRP A 163 56.05 -3.75 19.69
N CYS A 164 55.51 -3.05 20.70
CA CYS A 164 54.17 -2.45 20.63
C CYS A 164 54.08 -1.44 19.49
N THR A 165 55.12 -0.62 19.29
CA THR A 165 55.20 0.33 18.18
C THR A 165 55.17 -0.39 16.84
N THR A 166 55.99 -1.44 16.67
CA THR A 166 55.96 -2.29 15.47
C THR A 166 54.59 -2.92 15.23
N GLN A 167 53.94 -3.42 16.29
CA GLN A 167 52.60 -3.99 16.15
C GLN A 167 51.54 -2.96 15.78
N GLN A 168 51.65 -1.70 16.23
CA GLN A 168 50.76 -0.63 15.73
C GLN A 168 50.88 -0.46 14.22
N GLU A 169 52.11 -0.43 13.66
CA GLU A 169 52.30 -0.36 12.20
C GLU A 169 51.75 -1.60 11.49
N ASN A 170 51.99 -2.78 12.05
CA ASN A 170 51.46 -4.03 11.51
C ASN A 170 49.92 -4.04 11.50
N ILE A 171 49.27 -3.51 12.54
CA ILE A 171 47.81 -3.40 12.58
C ILE A 171 47.33 -2.38 11.55
N LEU A 172 47.98 -1.20 11.45
CA LEU A 172 47.62 -0.15 10.50
C LEU A 172 47.75 -0.61 9.04
N SER A 173 48.74 -1.45 8.74
CA SER A 173 48.94 -2.06 7.41
C SER A 173 48.10 -3.31 7.16
N SER A 174 47.30 -3.76 8.13
CA SER A 174 46.45 -4.94 8.02
C SER A 174 45.08 -4.74 8.70
N LEU A 175 44.50 -3.55 8.53
CA LEU A 175 43.21 -3.23 9.13
C LEU A 175 42.16 -4.23 8.66
N ARG A 176 41.34 -4.68 9.61
CA ARG A 176 40.17 -5.52 9.34
C ARG A 176 39.00 -4.64 8.92
N GLN A 177 37.92 -5.28 8.44
CA GLN A 177 36.67 -4.58 8.16
C GLN A 177 36.21 -3.84 9.42
N ALA A 178 36.23 -2.51 9.36
CA ALA A 178 35.95 -1.70 10.54
C ALA A 178 34.45 -1.62 10.83
N THR A 179 34.15 -1.58 12.12
CA THR A 179 32.81 -1.41 12.71
C THR A 179 32.72 -0.02 13.35
N GLU A 180 31.51 0.42 13.69
CA GLU A 180 31.30 1.72 14.35
C GLU A 180 32.15 1.92 15.62
N GLN A 181 32.42 0.83 16.36
CA GLN A 181 33.26 0.86 17.57
C GLN A 181 34.73 1.15 17.27
N ASP A 182 35.18 0.90 16.04
CA ASP A 182 36.56 1.15 15.62
C ASP A 182 36.80 2.62 15.23
N ALA A 183 35.74 3.43 15.07
CA ALA A 183 35.90 4.84 14.69
C ALA A 183 36.68 5.65 15.74
N GLU A 184 36.37 5.46 17.02
CA GLU A 184 37.03 6.18 18.13
C GLU A 184 38.52 5.85 18.22
N VAL A 185 38.87 4.55 18.20
CA VAL A 185 40.27 4.14 18.34
C VAL A 185 41.10 4.59 17.13
N LEU A 186 40.55 4.51 15.91
CA LEU A 186 41.25 4.97 14.72
C LEU A 186 41.42 6.49 14.75
N MET A 187 40.41 7.24 15.21
CA MET A 187 40.52 8.68 15.40
C MET A 187 41.61 9.02 16.43
N SER A 188 41.69 8.27 17.54
CA SER A 188 42.74 8.47 18.55
C SER A 188 44.15 8.25 18.00
N ILE A 189 44.33 7.29 17.08
CA ILE A 189 45.62 7.01 16.47
C ILE A 189 46.02 8.13 15.51
N VAL A 190 45.06 8.66 14.74
CA VAL A 190 45.28 9.82 13.88
C VAL A 190 45.70 11.04 14.71
N LYS A 191 45.03 11.29 15.85
CA LYS A 191 45.40 12.37 16.80
C LYS A 191 46.81 12.24 17.36
N GLN A 192 47.31 11.02 17.55
CA GLN A 192 48.63 10.79 18.15
C GLN A 192 49.78 10.93 17.17
N ARG A 193 49.51 10.88 15.86
CA ARG A 193 50.53 10.89 14.81
C ARG A 193 50.37 12.16 13.98
N ASP A 194 49.57 12.12 12.93
CA ASP A 194 49.20 13.24 12.08
C ASP A 194 48.14 12.81 11.02
N MET A 195 47.75 13.76 10.17
CA MET A 195 46.87 13.53 9.01
C MET A 195 47.53 12.69 7.91
N ASP A 196 48.84 12.56 7.91
CA ASP A 196 49.59 11.85 6.89
C ASP A 196 49.41 10.33 7.04
N VAL A 197 49.39 9.84 8.28
CA VAL A 197 49.03 8.44 8.61
C VAL A 197 47.59 8.14 8.20
N LEU A 198 46.67 9.08 8.39
CA LEU A 198 45.28 8.92 7.95
C LEU A 198 45.21 8.69 6.44
N ARG A 199 45.86 9.57 5.67
CA ARG A 199 45.84 9.54 4.20
C ARG A 199 46.57 8.33 3.62
N LYS A 200 47.80 8.06 4.09
CA LYS A 200 48.71 7.08 3.47
C LYS A 200 48.46 5.65 3.95
N SER A 201 47.91 5.47 5.14
CA SER A 201 47.78 4.13 5.75
C SER A 201 46.32 3.79 6.08
N VAL A 202 45.65 4.60 6.90
CA VAL A 202 44.33 4.24 7.45
C VAL A 202 43.26 4.17 6.35
N ILE A 203 43.11 5.20 5.54
CA ILE A 203 42.06 5.26 4.49
C ILE A 203 42.21 4.17 3.43
N PRO A 204 43.40 3.95 2.81
CA PRO A 204 43.58 2.90 1.81
C PRO A 204 43.23 1.52 2.38
N GLN A 205 43.65 1.23 3.61
CA GLN A 205 43.43 -0.05 4.26
C GLN A 205 41.96 -0.27 4.65
N LEU A 206 41.27 0.77 5.13
CA LEU A 206 39.82 0.69 5.41
C LEU A 206 38.98 0.50 4.15
N THR A 207 39.42 1.10 3.03
CA THR A 207 38.81 0.95 1.70
C THR A 207 39.01 -0.45 1.17
N GLU A 208 40.25 -0.97 1.23
CA GLU A 208 40.60 -2.34 0.85
C GLU A 208 39.83 -3.37 1.68
N ALA A 209 39.68 -3.12 2.98
CA ALA A 209 38.91 -3.97 3.90
C ALA A 209 37.39 -3.89 3.70
N LYS A 210 36.88 -3.05 2.79
CA LYS A 210 35.45 -2.86 2.48
C LYS A 210 34.63 -2.53 3.74
N SER A 211 35.12 -1.60 4.53
CA SER A 211 34.43 -1.15 5.75
C SER A 211 33.03 -0.61 5.43
N GLY A 212 32.06 -0.91 6.30
CA GLY A 212 30.65 -0.62 6.04
C GLY A 212 30.31 0.87 6.16
N VAL A 213 29.20 1.28 5.53
CA VAL A 213 28.73 2.70 5.55
C VAL A 213 28.50 3.24 6.96
N LEU A 214 28.11 2.40 7.92
CA LEU A 214 27.89 2.81 9.30
C LEU A 214 29.20 3.24 9.98
N PHE A 215 30.27 2.46 9.79
CA PHE A 215 31.60 2.84 10.24
C PHE A 215 32.05 4.16 9.59
N TRP A 216 31.94 4.27 8.26
CA TRP A 216 32.35 5.48 7.56
C TRP A 216 31.57 6.70 8.01
N THR A 217 30.28 6.54 8.30
CA THR A 217 29.44 7.62 8.87
C THR A 217 30.00 8.08 10.21
N ALA A 218 30.20 7.16 11.16
CA ALA A 218 30.73 7.50 12.47
C ALA A 218 32.15 8.12 12.39
N PHE A 219 33.02 7.53 11.57
CA PHE A 219 34.41 7.96 11.43
C PHE A 219 34.54 9.35 10.79
N LEU A 220 33.84 9.60 9.68
CA LEU A 220 33.89 10.89 8.98
C LEU A 220 33.14 11.98 9.75
N GLN A 221 32.09 11.65 10.50
CA GLN A 221 31.40 12.61 11.38
C GLN A 221 32.33 13.10 12.50
N LYS A 222 33.07 12.20 13.15
CA LYS A 222 34.08 12.56 14.15
C LYS A 222 35.16 13.48 13.57
N MET A 223 35.62 13.17 12.36
CA MET A 223 36.58 14.01 11.65
C MET A 223 36.03 15.42 11.39
N LYS A 224 34.75 15.53 10.99
CA LYS A 224 34.08 16.80 10.70
C LYS A 224 33.76 17.61 11.96
N GLN A 225 33.42 16.96 13.08
CA GLN A 225 33.08 17.61 14.35
C GLN A 225 34.26 18.30 15.04
N GLY A 226 35.45 18.30 14.42
CA GLY A 226 36.62 18.98 14.96
C GLY A 226 37.26 18.20 16.11
N GLU A 227 37.01 16.90 16.24
CA GLU A 227 37.76 16.07 17.20
C GLU A 227 39.27 16.06 16.91
N LEU A 228 39.69 16.51 15.72
CA LEU A 228 41.07 16.66 15.29
C LEU A 228 41.67 18.06 15.50
N VAL A 229 40.93 19.01 16.10
CA VAL A 229 41.41 20.40 16.28
C VAL A 229 42.70 20.49 17.12
N ASP A 230 42.94 19.51 17.99
CA ASP A 230 44.15 19.46 18.84
C ASP A 230 45.40 18.92 18.11
N LEU A 231 45.31 18.56 16.82
CA LEU A 231 46.46 18.06 16.06
C LEU A 231 47.45 19.19 15.72
N PRO A 232 48.77 18.98 15.94
CA PRO A 232 49.79 19.87 15.40
C PRO A 232 49.68 19.88 13.87
N ASN A 233 49.51 21.07 13.27
CA ASN A 233 49.32 21.27 11.83
C ASN A 233 47.97 20.76 11.27
N PHE A 234 46.90 20.74 12.07
CA PHE A 234 45.57 20.45 11.55
C PHE A 234 45.13 21.50 10.52
N ASP A 235 44.89 21.07 9.28
CA ASP A 235 44.23 21.87 8.25
C ASP A 235 42.77 21.40 8.08
N ALA A 236 41.82 22.27 8.44
CA ALA A 236 40.40 22.00 8.28
C ALA A 236 40.00 21.80 6.81
N ASN A 237 40.70 22.43 5.87
CA ASN A 237 40.45 22.26 4.44
C ASN A 237 40.89 20.87 4.00
N GLU A 238 42.08 20.42 4.44
CA GLU A 238 42.58 19.07 4.18
C GLU A 238 41.62 17.99 4.71
N ALA A 239 41.13 18.14 5.94
CA ALA A 239 40.13 17.22 6.51
C ALA A 239 38.83 17.21 5.68
N THR A 240 38.38 18.39 5.24
CA THR A 240 37.19 18.53 4.38
C THR A 240 37.38 17.87 3.01
N GLU A 241 38.54 18.02 2.39
CA GLU A 241 38.91 17.35 1.14
C GLU A 241 38.90 15.83 1.29
N ILE A 242 39.46 15.32 2.39
CA ILE A 242 39.46 13.89 2.71
C ILE A 242 38.02 13.39 2.89
N VAL A 243 37.18 14.08 3.67
CA VAL A 243 35.75 13.75 3.83
C VAL A 243 35.08 13.66 2.45
N ASN A 244 35.20 14.70 1.64
CA ASN A 244 34.55 14.77 0.33
C ASN A 244 35.04 13.68 -0.63
N SER A 245 36.34 13.41 -0.65
CA SER A 245 36.96 12.36 -1.46
C SER A 245 36.47 10.97 -1.05
N GLN A 246 36.39 10.69 0.26
CA GLN A 246 35.90 9.41 0.77
C GLN A 246 34.40 9.24 0.56
N VAL A 247 33.58 10.26 0.83
CA VAL A 247 32.14 10.20 0.51
C VAL A 247 31.95 9.96 -0.99
N SER A 248 32.68 10.66 -1.86
CA SER A 248 32.63 10.41 -3.30
C SER A 248 32.96 8.96 -3.67
N THR A 249 34.01 8.39 -3.07
CA THR A 249 34.42 6.98 -3.29
C THR A 249 33.37 5.98 -2.78
N ILE A 250 32.79 6.23 -1.60
CA ILE A 250 31.74 5.38 -1.02
C ILE A 250 30.47 5.45 -1.90
N MET A 251 30.07 6.65 -2.31
CA MET A 251 28.89 6.85 -3.14
C MET A 251 29.11 6.28 -4.53
N SER A 252 30.31 6.39 -5.11
CA SER A 252 30.62 5.83 -6.44
C SER A 252 30.58 4.31 -6.47
N THR A 253 30.87 3.64 -5.36
CA THR A 253 30.83 2.17 -5.23
C THR A 253 29.50 1.62 -4.71
N ALA A 254 28.62 2.48 -4.16
CA ALA A 254 27.33 2.06 -3.61
C ALA A 254 26.36 1.55 -4.69
N ASN A 255 25.72 0.40 -4.45
CA ASN A 255 24.65 -0.09 -5.34
C ASN A 255 23.48 0.90 -5.38
N THR A 256 22.94 1.21 -6.56
CA THR A 256 21.82 2.15 -6.75
C THR A 256 20.49 1.57 -6.24
N PHE A 257 20.26 0.28 -6.47
CA PHE A 257 19.06 -0.44 -6.01
C PHE A 257 19.46 -1.68 -5.20
N PRO A 258 19.95 -1.50 -3.95
CA PRO A 258 20.48 -2.62 -3.18
C PRO A 258 19.39 -3.65 -2.87
N GLY A 259 19.70 -4.91 -3.11
CA GLY A 259 18.81 -6.04 -2.85
C GLY A 259 19.58 -7.26 -2.34
N ARG A 260 18.89 -8.14 -1.62
CA ARG A 260 19.42 -9.42 -1.15
C ARG A 260 18.61 -10.56 -1.75
N ILE A 261 19.28 -11.52 -2.35
CA ILE A 261 18.64 -12.76 -2.80
C ILE A 261 18.32 -13.61 -1.57
N ILE A 262 17.03 -13.81 -1.30
CA ILE A 262 16.54 -14.81 -0.38
C ILE A 262 16.38 -16.09 -1.19
N LYS A 263 17.26 -17.05 -0.91
CA LYS A 263 17.16 -18.38 -1.50
C LYS A 263 15.86 -19.04 -1.06
N ALA A 264 15.16 -19.62 -2.03
CA ALA A 264 13.99 -20.43 -1.77
C ALA A 264 14.29 -21.55 -0.77
N LYS A 265 13.40 -21.76 0.21
CA LYS A 265 13.56 -22.86 1.17
C LYS A 265 13.22 -24.22 0.56
N VAL A 266 12.46 -24.21 -0.54
CA VAL A 266 11.93 -25.39 -1.20
C VAL A 266 12.15 -25.27 -2.70
N SER A 267 12.42 -26.40 -3.38
CA SER A 267 12.85 -26.43 -4.78
C SER A 267 11.86 -25.86 -5.80
N TYR A 268 10.57 -25.73 -5.44
CA TYR A 268 9.54 -25.17 -6.31
C TYR A 268 9.32 -23.65 -6.11
N GLU A 269 9.85 -23.06 -5.04
CA GLU A 269 9.84 -21.61 -4.86
C GLU A 269 11.00 -21.00 -5.66
N LYS A 270 10.74 -19.86 -6.32
CA LYS A 270 11.81 -19.10 -6.96
C LYS A 270 12.52 -18.23 -5.93
N ASP A 271 13.84 -18.12 -6.07
CA ASP A 271 14.62 -17.14 -5.33
C ASP A 271 13.99 -15.75 -5.51
N ARG A 272 13.84 -15.04 -4.39
CA ARG A 272 13.24 -13.70 -4.38
C ARG A 272 14.28 -12.67 -3.98
N MET A 273 14.29 -11.54 -4.68
CA MET A 273 15.17 -10.43 -4.33
C MET A 273 14.42 -9.48 -3.39
N GLU A 274 14.91 -9.34 -2.17
CA GLU A 274 14.37 -8.44 -1.14
C GLU A 274 15.08 -7.08 -1.21
N PRO A 275 14.35 -5.96 -1.29
CA PRO A 275 14.95 -4.62 -1.36
C PRO A 275 15.56 -4.23 -0.01
N LEU A 276 16.82 -3.77 -0.03
CA LEU A 276 17.53 -3.30 1.17
C LEU A 276 17.43 -1.78 1.31
N VAL A 277 16.21 -1.25 1.39
CA VAL A 277 15.95 0.21 1.41
C VAL A 277 16.65 0.91 2.59
N ASP A 278 16.79 0.25 3.74
CA ASP A 278 17.54 0.82 4.88
C ASP A 278 19.03 0.97 4.58
N HIS A 279 19.61 0.07 3.76
CA HIS A 279 21.01 0.19 3.36
C HIS A 279 21.20 1.34 2.38
N TRP A 280 20.29 1.49 1.41
CA TRP A 280 20.24 2.65 0.52
C TRP A 280 20.13 3.97 1.28
N LEU A 281 19.19 4.05 2.23
CA LEU A 281 18.93 5.26 3.01
C LEU A 281 20.14 5.67 3.87
N ARG A 282 20.95 4.72 4.36
CA ARG A 282 22.19 5.02 5.10
C ARG A 282 23.20 5.81 4.25
N TYR A 283 23.28 5.56 2.95
CA TYR A 283 24.16 6.34 2.06
C TYR A 283 23.68 7.79 1.93
N LEU A 284 22.36 8.00 1.82
CA LEU A 284 21.80 9.35 1.78
C LEU A 284 22.03 10.09 3.11
N LYS A 285 21.83 9.40 4.25
CA LYS A 285 22.11 9.94 5.58
C LYS A 285 23.58 10.31 5.76
N LEU A 286 24.50 9.50 5.25
CA LEU A 286 25.93 9.81 5.24
C LEU A 286 26.17 11.16 4.55
N CYS A 287 25.70 11.34 3.31
CA CYS A 287 25.89 12.58 2.56
C CYS A 287 25.28 13.79 3.28
N VAL A 288 24.05 13.67 3.79
CA VAL A 288 23.37 14.77 4.48
C VAL A 288 24.10 15.13 5.78
N SER A 289 24.50 14.14 6.58
CA SER A 289 25.18 14.40 7.86
C SER A 289 26.56 15.04 7.72
N LEU A 290 27.15 14.94 6.53
CA LEU A 290 28.46 15.50 6.22
C LEU A 290 28.37 16.74 5.32
N ASP A 291 27.17 17.26 5.05
CA ASP A 291 26.89 18.38 4.12
C ASP A 291 27.43 18.15 2.69
N CYS A 292 27.58 16.88 2.29
CA CYS A 292 28.05 16.47 0.95
C CYS A 292 26.89 16.34 -0.05
N TYR A 293 26.05 17.38 -0.13
CA TYR A 293 24.82 17.41 -0.92
C TYR A 293 25.01 17.08 -2.42
N GLY A 294 26.11 17.55 -3.02
CA GLY A 294 26.43 17.27 -4.42
C GLY A 294 26.57 15.78 -4.69
N MET A 295 27.20 15.03 -3.77
CA MET A 295 27.38 13.58 -3.89
C MET A 295 26.05 12.83 -3.80
N CYS A 296 25.12 13.31 -2.97
CA CYS A 296 23.77 12.80 -2.90
C CYS A 296 23.05 12.99 -4.26
N SER A 297 23.16 14.18 -4.85
CA SER A 297 22.57 14.46 -6.18
C SER A 297 23.14 13.54 -7.26
N THR A 298 24.47 13.38 -7.33
CA THR A 298 25.12 12.50 -8.30
C THR A 298 24.69 11.04 -8.13
N TYR A 299 24.55 10.57 -6.89
CA TYR A 299 24.09 9.21 -6.62
C TYR A 299 22.64 8.98 -7.05
N LEU A 300 21.74 9.91 -6.74
CA LEU A 300 20.34 9.84 -7.18
C LEU A 300 20.22 9.90 -8.71
N GLN A 301 21.04 10.73 -9.37
CA GLN A 301 21.11 10.76 -10.84
C GLN A 301 21.57 9.41 -11.41
N ARG A 302 22.58 8.78 -10.80
CA ARG A 302 23.00 7.44 -11.22
C ARG A 302 21.89 6.41 -11.04
N MET A 303 21.08 6.49 -9.99
CA MET A 303 19.91 5.61 -9.85
C MET A 303 18.96 5.74 -11.03
N PHE A 304 18.68 6.98 -11.48
CA PHE A 304 17.87 7.23 -12.66
C PHE A 304 18.51 6.61 -13.92
N ASP A 305 19.81 6.83 -14.14
CA ASP A 305 20.53 6.31 -15.29
C ASP A 305 20.56 4.78 -15.31
N ASP A 306 20.82 4.15 -14.16
CA ASP A 306 20.83 2.69 -13.99
C ASP A 306 19.45 2.10 -14.20
N TYR A 307 18.38 2.75 -13.71
CA TYR A 307 17.01 2.34 -13.99
C TYR A 307 16.74 2.35 -15.49
N ASN A 308 17.14 3.40 -16.21
CA ASN A 308 16.89 3.51 -17.65
C ASN A 308 17.63 2.43 -18.45
N LYS A 309 18.87 2.09 -18.05
CA LYS A 309 19.69 1.03 -18.64
C LYS A 309 19.26 -0.39 -18.24
N ALA A 310 18.50 -0.53 -17.15
CA ALA A 310 18.06 -1.83 -16.67
C ALA A 310 17.13 -2.53 -17.66
N ASN A 311 17.24 -3.86 -17.72
CA ASN A 311 16.30 -4.70 -18.47
C ASN A 311 14.89 -4.62 -17.86
N GLN A 312 13.89 -5.12 -18.59
CA GLN A 312 12.49 -5.03 -18.16
C GLN A 312 12.26 -5.73 -16.82
N GLN A 313 12.81 -6.93 -16.60
CA GLN A 313 12.62 -7.67 -15.34
C GLN A 313 13.14 -6.88 -14.12
N THR A 314 14.31 -6.25 -14.25
CA THR A 314 14.87 -5.41 -13.20
C THR A 314 14.04 -4.15 -12.99
N LYS A 315 13.56 -3.49 -14.05
CA LYS A 315 12.65 -2.34 -13.94
C LYS A 315 11.36 -2.69 -13.19
N GLU A 316 10.78 -3.83 -13.53
CA GLU A 316 9.58 -4.36 -12.85
C GLU A 316 9.86 -4.62 -11.36
N TRP A 317 11.01 -5.25 -11.04
CA TRP A 317 11.39 -5.47 -9.65
C TRP A 317 11.59 -4.16 -8.88
N ILE A 318 12.29 -3.17 -9.46
CA ILE A 318 12.51 -1.85 -8.86
C ILE A 318 11.16 -1.19 -8.57
N ALA A 319 10.27 -1.15 -9.55
CA ALA A 319 8.96 -0.52 -9.42
C ALA A 319 8.10 -1.19 -8.34
N ASP A 320 8.05 -2.53 -8.32
CA ASP A 320 7.18 -3.28 -7.41
C ASP A 320 7.71 -3.35 -5.97
N ASN A 321 9.02 -3.46 -5.80
CA ASN A 321 9.62 -3.80 -4.51
C ASN A 321 10.40 -2.64 -3.89
N PHE A 322 11.09 -1.82 -4.69
CA PHE A 322 11.99 -0.79 -4.16
C PHE A 322 11.32 0.58 -4.05
N ILE A 323 10.64 1.05 -5.10
CA ILE A 323 10.15 2.44 -5.22
C ILE A 323 9.17 2.81 -4.11
N SER A 324 8.13 2.01 -3.86
CA SER A 324 7.11 2.35 -2.87
C SER A 324 7.69 2.43 -1.44
N PRO A 325 8.43 1.44 -0.93
CA PRO A 325 9.08 1.56 0.38
C PRO A 325 10.13 2.68 0.45
N ALA A 326 10.84 2.96 -0.65
CA ALA A 326 11.81 4.05 -0.72
C ALA A 326 11.14 5.43 -0.60
N ILE A 327 10.02 5.66 -1.29
CA ILE A 327 9.23 6.90 -1.15
C ILE A 327 8.79 7.10 0.30
N VAL A 328 8.23 6.05 0.93
CA VAL A 328 7.72 6.16 2.31
C VAL A 328 8.86 6.42 3.31
N LYS A 329 9.94 5.63 3.25
CA LYS A 329 11.06 5.75 4.19
C LYS A 329 11.81 7.07 4.01
N LEU A 330 12.18 7.42 2.77
CA LEU A 330 12.85 8.71 2.52
C LEU A 330 11.91 9.87 2.84
N GLY A 331 10.62 9.77 2.54
CA GLY A 331 9.64 10.82 2.83
C GLY A 331 9.50 11.13 4.32
N ALA A 332 9.63 10.12 5.19
CA ALA A 332 9.68 10.30 6.63
C ALA A 332 10.99 11.00 7.06
N GLU A 333 12.13 10.53 6.56
CA GLU A 333 13.47 10.99 6.93
C GLU A 333 13.79 12.40 6.45
N VAL A 334 13.30 12.81 5.27
CA VAL A 334 13.50 14.17 4.74
C VAL A 334 12.96 15.23 5.70
N SER A 335 11.94 14.93 6.50
CA SER A 335 11.46 15.86 7.53
C SER A 335 12.48 16.14 8.63
N SER A 336 13.41 15.20 8.86
CA SER A 336 14.50 15.35 9.84
C SER A 336 15.76 15.98 9.25
N PHE A 337 15.83 16.10 7.92
CA PHE A 337 16.98 16.66 7.24
C PHE A 337 16.92 18.20 7.20
N PRO A 338 18.07 18.88 7.13
CA PRO A 338 18.16 20.32 6.91
C PRO A 338 17.33 20.78 5.69
N SER A 339 16.62 21.90 5.79
CA SER A 339 15.67 22.36 4.76
C SER A 339 16.31 22.68 3.42
N ASP A 340 17.55 23.15 3.43
CA ASP A 340 18.41 23.37 2.25
C ASP A 340 18.66 22.07 1.46
N SER A 341 18.67 20.91 2.13
CA SER A 341 18.85 19.61 1.48
C SER A 341 17.59 19.08 0.77
N HIS A 342 16.39 19.60 1.08
CA HIS A 342 15.12 19.04 0.60
C HIS A 342 15.02 19.05 -0.92
N ARG A 343 15.58 20.08 -1.57
CA ARG A 343 15.58 20.23 -3.04
C ARG A 343 16.32 19.09 -3.75
N ILE A 344 17.33 18.50 -3.12
CA ILE A 344 18.12 17.40 -3.70
C ILE A 344 17.24 16.16 -3.90
N PHE A 345 16.33 15.92 -2.97
CA PHE A 345 15.45 14.75 -2.99
C PHE A 345 14.24 14.93 -3.91
N ALA A 346 13.89 16.17 -4.26
CA ALA A 346 12.73 16.44 -5.12
C ALA A 346 12.81 15.72 -6.47
N GLU A 347 14.00 15.66 -7.07
CA GLU A 347 14.24 14.93 -8.33
C GLU A 347 14.05 13.41 -8.16
N PHE A 348 14.49 12.84 -7.02
CA PHE A 348 14.21 11.43 -6.72
C PHE A 348 12.71 11.17 -6.58
N PHE A 349 11.98 12.01 -5.84
CA PHE A 349 10.53 11.80 -5.67
C PHE A 349 9.78 11.95 -6.99
N LYS A 350 10.22 12.85 -7.86
CA LYS A 350 9.68 12.99 -9.22
C LYS A 350 9.90 11.72 -10.04
N PHE A 351 11.14 11.23 -10.11
CA PHE A 351 11.48 9.95 -10.74
C PHE A 351 10.66 8.78 -10.15
N ALA A 352 10.62 8.68 -8.82
CA ALA A 352 9.94 7.60 -8.13
C ALA A 352 8.43 7.64 -8.38
N MET A 353 7.83 8.84 -8.41
CA MET A 353 6.42 9.03 -8.79
C MET A 353 6.18 8.62 -10.23
N ASP A 354 7.08 8.95 -11.15
CA ASP A 354 6.96 8.57 -12.56
C ASP A 354 6.93 7.06 -12.74
N VAL A 355 7.87 6.34 -12.11
CA VAL A 355 7.93 4.87 -12.12
C VAL A 355 6.70 4.27 -11.44
N TYR A 356 6.29 4.84 -10.30
CA TYR A 356 5.17 4.34 -9.51
C TYR A 356 3.85 4.43 -10.27
N VAL A 357 3.55 5.60 -10.84
CA VAL A 357 2.30 5.85 -11.57
C VAL A 357 2.23 5.04 -12.86
N ASP A 358 3.34 4.93 -13.60
CA ASP A 358 3.40 4.08 -14.79
C ASP A 358 3.09 2.61 -14.44
N ARG A 359 3.75 2.06 -13.42
CA ARG A 359 3.55 0.67 -12.99
C ARG A 359 2.12 0.41 -12.53
N THR A 360 1.59 1.26 -11.67
CA THR A 360 0.34 1.00 -10.93
C THR A 360 -0.93 1.37 -11.67
N VAL A 361 -0.88 2.39 -12.54
CA VAL A 361 -2.07 2.90 -13.23
C VAL A 361 -2.00 2.61 -14.73
N ILE A 362 -0.89 2.90 -15.41
CA ILE A 362 -0.76 2.65 -16.86
C ILE A 362 -0.74 1.15 -17.14
N GLN A 363 0.22 0.45 -16.54
CA GLN A 363 0.35 -1.00 -16.69
C GLN A 363 -0.72 -1.77 -15.89
N GLY A 364 -1.31 -1.14 -14.85
CA GLY A 364 -2.29 -1.77 -13.97
C GLY A 364 -1.70 -2.89 -13.11
N LYS A 365 -0.38 -2.89 -12.88
CA LYS A 365 0.34 -3.90 -12.09
C LYS A 365 0.68 -3.36 -10.71
N GLY A 366 0.60 -4.21 -9.69
CA GLY A 366 0.87 -3.79 -8.30
C GLY A 366 -0.26 -2.98 -7.65
N ALA A 367 -0.11 -2.73 -6.35
CA ALA A 367 -1.07 -2.00 -5.54
C ALA A 367 -0.92 -0.48 -5.71
N PHE A 368 -2.03 0.20 -5.99
CA PHE A 368 -2.08 1.66 -6.03
C PHE A 368 -2.41 2.19 -4.63
N VAL A 369 -1.36 2.58 -3.91
CA VAL A 369 -1.35 3.04 -2.53
C VAL A 369 -1.30 4.57 -2.55
N ILE A 370 -2.46 5.18 -2.36
CA ILE A 370 -2.64 6.64 -2.44
C ILE A 370 -1.71 7.40 -1.48
N PRO A 371 -1.50 6.99 -0.20
CA PRO A 371 -0.56 7.67 0.68
C PRO A 371 0.87 7.76 0.12
N THR A 372 1.36 6.70 -0.54
CA THR A 372 2.69 6.70 -1.18
C THR A 372 2.76 7.76 -2.28
N LEU A 373 1.74 7.83 -3.14
CA LEU A 373 1.68 8.85 -4.20
C LEU A 373 1.61 10.28 -3.63
N MET A 374 0.85 10.49 -2.55
CA MET A 374 0.76 11.80 -1.90
C MET A 374 2.09 12.22 -1.28
N ILE A 375 2.83 11.31 -0.64
CA ILE A 375 4.18 11.58 -0.12
C ILE A 375 5.11 12.01 -1.26
N ALA A 376 5.11 11.26 -2.37
CA ALA A 376 5.94 11.59 -3.53
C ALA A 376 5.59 12.99 -4.10
N ALA A 377 4.30 13.26 -4.32
CA ALA A 377 3.81 14.53 -4.82
C ALA A 377 4.18 15.73 -3.92
N GLN A 378 4.01 15.57 -2.60
CA GLN A 378 4.34 16.59 -1.62
C GLN A 378 5.84 16.93 -1.64
N ARG A 379 6.70 15.93 -1.89
CA ARG A 379 8.16 16.12 -1.85
C ARG A 379 8.78 16.54 -3.18
N CYS A 380 8.14 16.30 -4.32
CA CYS A 380 8.64 16.72 -5.63
C CYS A 380 8.21 18.14 -6.04
N GLY A 381 7.59 18.91 -5.15
CA GLY A 381 7.47 20.36 -5.30
C GLY A 381 6.15 20.89 -5.89
N SER A 382 5.00 20.27 -5.59
CA SER A 382 3.64 20.87 -5.53
C SER A 382 2.54 19.95 -6.06
N ALA A 383 1.28 20.36 -5.89
CA ALA A 383 0.13 19.76 -6.55
C ALA A 383 0.20 19.81 -8.09
N GLU A 384 0.98 20.72 -8.69
CA GLU A 384 1.07 20.85 -10.16
C GLU A 384 1.81 19.66 -10.80
N VAL A 385 2.84 19.13 -10.13
CA VAL A 385 3.53 17.93 -10.63
C VAL A 385 2.58 16.73 -10.61
N LEU A 386 1.79 16.60 -9.55
CA LEU A 386 0.77 15.55 -9.43
C LEU A 386 -0.29 15.69 -10.53
N LYS A 387 -0.78 16.91 -10.77
CA LYS A 387 -1.76 17.21 -11.83
C LYS A 387 -1.19 16.87 -13.20
N ALA A 388 0.01 17.34 -13.53
CA ALA A 388 0.65 17.06 -14.81
C ALA A 388 0.79 15.56 -15.04
N LYS A 389 1.09 14.79 -13.98
CA LYS A 389 1.25 13.35 -14.08
C LYS A 389 -0.07 12.58 -14.20
N LEU A 390 -1.10 12.96 -13.44
CA LEU A 390 -2.37 12.22 -13.41
C LEU A 390 -3.36 12.63 -14.49
N SER A 391 -3.30 13.86 -14.97
CA SER A 391 -4.30 14.38 -15.93
C SER A 391 -4.47 13.52 -17.18
N PRO A 392 -3.39 13.01 -17.81
CA PRO A 392 -3.51 12.10 -18.95
C PRO A 392 -4.15 10.74 -18.60
N MET A 393 -4.29 10.44 -17.31
CA MET A 393 -4.56 9.10 -16.80
C MET A 393 -5.90 8.97 -16.07
N TYR A 394 -6.64 10.06 -15.87
CA TYR A 394 -7.92 10.04 -15.15
C TYR A 394 -8.91 9.02 -15.71
N ALA A 395 -9.06 8.95 -17.04
CA ALA A 395 -9.93 7.98 -17.70
C ALA A 395 -9.52 6.54 -17.36
N GLN A 396 -8.23 6.23 -17.51
CA GLN A 396 -7.68 4.90 -17.25
C GLN A 396 -7.80 4.51 -15.77
N LEU A 397 -7.48 5.42 -14.85
CA LEU A 397 -7.61 5.20 -13.41
C LEU A 397 -9.06 4.91 -13.04
N SER A 398 -10.01 5.70 -13.54
CA SER A 398 -11.44 5.50 -13.26
C SER A 398 -11.99 4.18 -13.83
N GLN A 399 -11.50 3.74 -14.99
CA GLN A 399 -11.97 2.53 -15.65
C GLN A 399 -11.35 1.26 -15.06
N LYS A 400 -10.03 1.25 -14.83
CA LYS A 400 -9.31 0.07 -14.35
C LYS A 400 -9.37 -0.10 -12.83
N LYS A 401 -9.44 1.00 -12.08
CA LYS A 401 -9.35 1.05 -10.62
C LYS A 401 -10.34 2.06 -10.01
N PRO A 402 -11.66 1.82 -10.18
CA PRO A 402 -12.70 2.78 -9.79
C PRO A 402 -12.73 3.08 -8.28
N ASN A 403 -12.44 2.08 -7.43
CA ASN A 403 -12.43 2.27 -5.98
C ASN A 403 -11.27 3.16 -5.55
N GLU A 404 -10.09 2.92 -6.11
CA GLU A 404 -8.89 3.73 -5.86
C GLU A 404 -9.05 5.16 -6.39
N ALA A 405 -9.73 5.35 -7.52
CA ALA A 405 -10.07 6.68 -8.03
C ALA A 405 -10.96 7.46 -7.03
N GLN A 406 -11.93 6.79 -6.40
CA GLN A 406 -12.80 7.41 -5.39
C GLN A 406 -12.07 7.70 -4.07
N GLN A 407 -11.23 6.76 -3.61
CA GLN A 407 -10.36 6.98 -2.44
C GLN A 407 -9.40 8.15 -2.68
N MET A 408 -8.88 8.27 -3.90
CA MET A 408 -8.00 9.36 -4.28
C MET A 408 -8.72 10.71 -4.22
N LEU A 409 -9.98 10.80 -4.67
CA LEU A 409 -10.78 12.01 -4.50
C LEU A 409 -10.95 12.41 -3.03
N THR A 410 -11.15 11.42 -2.15
CA THR A 410 -11.30 11.66 -0.72
C THR A 410 -10.02 12.19 -0.09
N GLU A 411 -8.87 11.60 -0.43
CA GLU A 411 -7.56 12.09 0.05
C GLU A 411 -7.23 13.48 -0.51
N LEU A 412 -7.51 13.73 -1.80
CA LEU A 412 -7.31 15.05 -2.41
C LEU A 412 -8.19 16.12 -1.73
N ALA A 413 -9.45 15.79 -1.41
CA ALA A 413 -10.34 16.69 -0.68
C ALA A 413 -9.79 17.01 0.73
N LEU A 414 -9.31 16.00 1.45
CA LEU A 414 -8.69 16.17 2.77
C LEU A 414 -7.46 17.08 2.70
N ARG A 415 -6.58 16.88 1.70
CA ARG A 415 -5.39 17.71 1.49
C ARG A 415 -5.74 19.14 1.11
N LYS A 416 -6.70 19.32 0.19
CA LYS A 416 -7.21 20.64 -0.19
C LYS A 416 -7.72 21.43 1.02
N GLY A 417 -8.41 20.76 1.96
CA GLY A 417 -8.93 21.39 3.17
C GLY A 417 -7.87 21.96 4.12
N GLY A 418 -6.59 21.58 3.96
CA GLY A 418 -5.46 22.14 4.70
C GLY A 418 -4.95 23.49 4.19
N PHE A 419 -5.50 24.00 3.08
CA PHE A 419 -5.06 25.24 2.44
C PHE A 419 -6.19 26.28 2.38
N ALA A 420 -5.83 27.56 2.32
CA ALA A 420 -6.78 28.63 1.99
C ALA A 420 -7.33 28.46 0.57
N ALA A 421 -8.56 28.93 0.32
CA ALA A 421 -9.26 28.71 -0.95
C ALA A 421 -8.55 29.33 -2.17
N ASP A 422 -7.77 30.39 -1.96
CA ASP A 422 -6.97 31.11 -2.95
C ASP A 422 -5.53 30.60 -3.07
N HIS A 423 -5.11 29.65 -2.22
CA HIS A 423 -3.77 29.08 -2.28
C HIS A 423 -3.57 28.29 -3.60
N PRO A 424 -2.42 28.44 -4.30
CA PRO A 424 -2.17 27.76 -5.57
C PRO A 424 -2.42 26.25 -5.53
N ASP A 425 -1.92 25.55 -4.51
CA ASP A 425 -2.14 24.10 -4.37
C ASP A 425 -3.63 23.74 -4.17
N ALA A 426 -4.42 24.58 -3.49
CA ALA A 426 -5.85 24.33 -3.31
C ALA A 426 -6.61 24.37 -4.65
N VAL A 427 -6.26 25.35 -5.49
CA VAL A 427 -6.78 25.50 -6.86
C VAL A 427 -6.36 24.31 -7.73
N THR A 428 -5.10 23.90 -7.62
CA THR A 428 -4.58 22.75 -8.38
C THR A 428 -5.24 21.44 -7.95
N TYR A 429 -5.39 21.18 -6.64
CA TYR A 429 -6.11 20.01 -6.13
C TYR A 429 -7.55 20.00 -6.59
N GLN A 430 -8.24 21.15 -6.59
CA GLN A 430 -9.59 21.25 -7.15
C GLN A 430 -9.61 20.85 -8.64
N ALA A 431 -8.65 21.33 -9.43
CA ALA A 431 -8.56 20.96 -10.85
C ALA A 431 -8.31 19.45 -11.07
N ILE A 432 -7.50 18.81 -10.21
CA ILE A 432 -7.29 17.36 -10.24
C ILE A 432 -8.60 16.63 -9.91
N MET A 433 -9.27 17.06 -8.83
CA MET A 433 -10.54 16.48 -8.39
C MET A 433 -11.61 16.60 -9.48
N ASP A 434 -11.71 17.76 -10.14
CA ASP A 434 -12.65 18.00 -11.23
C ASP A 434 -12.40 17.09 -12.43
N GLY A 435 -11.14 16.93 -12.84
CA GLY A 435 -10.76 16.06 -13.94
C GLY A 435 -11.01 14.58 -13.64
N LEU A 436 -10.63 14.13 -12.44
CA LEU A 436 -10.82 12.75 -12.00
C LEU A 436 -12.29 12.40 -11.83
N LEU A 437 -13.07 13.30 -11.23
CA LEU A 437 -14.51 13.11 -11.03
C LEU A 437 -15.26 13.06 -12.36
N LYS A 438 -14.93 13.93 -13.33
CA LYS A 438 -15.47 13.85 -14.70
C LYS A 438 -15.18 12.49 -15.34
N ALA A 439 -13.97 11.96 -15.18
CA ALA A 439 -13.61 10.64 -15.69
C ALA A 439 -14.39 9.51 -15.00
N ILE A 440 -14.55 9.56 -13.68
CA ILE A 440 -15.38 8.61 -12.92
C ILE A 440 -16.84 8.66 -13.38
N ILE A 441 -17.41 9.85 -13.55
CA ILE A 441 -18.79 10.02 -14.04
C ILE A 441 -18.92 9.47 -15.46
N ALA A 442 -17.93 9.68 -16.32
CA ALA A 442 -17.93 9.14 -17.68
C ALA A 442 -17.90 7.61 -17.70
N SER A 443 -17.06 7.00 -16.86
CA SER A 443 -16.85 5.54 -16.81
C SER A 443 -17.88 4.78 -15.97
N THR A 444 -18.62 5.47 -15.09
CA THR A 444 -19.63 4.84 -14.24
C THR A 444 -20.81 4.31 -15.05
N ASP A 445 -21.19 3.07 -14.76
CA ASP A 445 -22.37 2.44 -15.32
C ASP A 445 -23.63 2.83 -14.53
N PHE A 446 -24.45 3.69 -15.13
CA PHE A 446 -25.74 4.12 -14.57
C PHE A 446 -26.91 3.22 -14.98
N GLU A 447 -26.67 2.13 -15.72
CA GLU A 447 -27.75 1.26 -16.15
C GLU A 447 -28.45 0.59 -14.98
N ALA A 448 -29.77 0.70 -14.98
CA ALA A 448 -30.63 0.04 -14.03
C ALA A 448 -30.57 -1.47 -14.24
N LYS A 449 -29.95 -2.16 -13.28
CA LYS A 449 -30.02 -3.62 -13.22
C LYS A 449 -31.39 -3.99 -12.67
N GLN A 450 -32.18 -4.73 -13.45
CA GLN A 450 -33.43 -5.29 -12.95
C GLN A 450 -33.11 -6.07 -11.66
N PRO A 451 -33.88 -5.87 -10.57
CA PRO A 451 -33.72 -6.65 -9.36
C PRO A 451 -33.70 -8.12 -9.78
N GLN A 452 -32.58 -8.79 -9.53
CA GLN A 452 -32.47 -10.22 -9.80
C GLN A 452 -33.49 -10.86 -8.87
N VAL A 453 -34.67 -11.22 -9.40
CA VAL A 453 -35.62 -12.05 -8.67
C VAL A 453 -34.81 -13.29 -8.33
N PRO A 454 -34.58 -13.59 -7.03
CA PRO A 454 -33.77 -14.73 -6.63
C PRO A 454 -34.30 -15.92 -7.42
N SER A 455 -33.52 -16.42 -8.38
CA SER A 455 -33.97 -17.52 -9.22
C SER A 455 -34.14 -18.67 -8.25
N TYR A 456 -35.38 -18.97 -7.89
CA TYR A 456 -35.69 -20.05 -6.98
C TYR A 456 -35.38 -21.31 -7.76
N ARG A 457 -34.10 -21.73 -7.75
CA ARG A 457 -33.68 -22.98 -8.38
C ARG A 457 -34.37 -24.07 -7.59
N PRO A 458 -35.42 -24.71 -8.13
CA PRO A 458 -36.18 -25.69 -7.40
C PRO A 458 -35.46 -27.02 -7.56
N TYR A 459 -34.25 -27.17 -6.99
CA TYR A 459 -33.57 -28.45 -6.97
C TYR A 459 -32.66 -28.61 -5.76
N GLY A 460 -32.94 -29.68 -5.03
CA GLY A 460 -32.08 -30.23 -3.98
C GLY A 460 -32.78 -30.23 -2.64
N TYR A 461 -33.48 -31.33 -2.33
CA TYR A 461 -33.74 -31.75 -0.96
C TYR A 461 -32.42 -31.83 -0.19
N ARG A 462 -31.97 -30.71 0.38
CA ARG A 462 -30.87 -30.67 1.34
C ARG A 462 -31.51 -30.46 2.69
N TYR A 463 -31.73 -31.57 3.41
CA TYR A 463 -32.02 -31.59 4.83
C TYR A 463 -30.84 -30.93 5.56
N GLY A 464 -30.91 -29.62 5.73
CA GLY A 464 -29.97 -28.83 6.52
C GLY A 464 -30.77 -27.78 7.25
N VAL A 465 -30.83 -27.91 8.57
CA VAL A 465 -31.48 -26.98 9.50
C VAL A 465 -30.89 -25.58 9.31
N TYR A 466 -31.57 -24.74 8.54
CA TYR A 466 -31.22 -23.33 8.39
C TYR A 466 -31.98 -22.52 9.44
N ASN A 467 -31.24 -21.85 10.32
CA ASN A 467 -31.78 -20.84 11.23
C ASN A 467 -32.25 -19.63 10.40
N PRO A 468 -33.54 -19.28 10.40
CA PRO A 468 -34.06 -18.10 9.70
C PRO A 468 -33.85 -16.87 10.58
N THR A 469 -32.61 -16.38 10.64
CA THR A 469 -32.35 -15.13 11.35
C THR A 469 -31.40 -14.28 10.53
N THR A 470 -31.84 -13.04 10.28
CA THR A 470 -31.13 -11.96 9.58
C THR A 470 -31.11 -12.02 8.04
N THR A 471 -32.29 -11.91 7.41
CA THR A 471 -32.36 -11.26 6.08
C THR A 471 -32.13 -9.77 6.27
N VAL A 472 -30.86 -9.36 6.36
CA VAL A 472 -30.48 -7.96 6.21
C VAL A 472 -30.89 -7.56 4.80
N THR A 473 -31.95 -6.75 4.68
CA THR A 473 -32.29 -6.07 3.43
C THR A 473 -31.21 -5.02 3.18
N GLU A 474 -30.06 -5.45 2.65
CA GLU A 474 -29.06 -4.52 2.12
C GLU A 474 -29.75 -3.69 1.04
N THR A 475 -30.04 -2.43 1.37
CA THR A 475 -30.59 -1.47 0.43
C THR A 475 -29.56 -1.28 -0.66
N PHE A 476 -29.86 -1.77 -1.87
CA PHE A 476 -28.99 -1.63 -3.03
C PHE A 476 -28.84 -0.15 -3.37
N GLU A 477 -27.72 0.44 -2.98
CA GLU A 477 -27.40 1.85 -3.23
C GLU A 477 -26.94 2.02 -4.69
N SER A 478 -27.67 2.84 -5.46
CA SER A 478 -27.38 3.05 -6.87
C SER A 478 -26.02 3.75 -7.08
N ALA A 479 -25.37 3.50 -8.23
CA ALA A 479 -24.08 4.11 -8.55
C ALA A 479 -24.17 5.65 -8.57
N GLY A 480 -25.26 6.21 -9.09
CA GLY A 480 -25.49 7.65 -9.09
C GLY A 480 -25.63 8.24 -7.70
N PHE A 481 -26.27 7.51 -6.78
CA PHE A 481 -26.37 7.95 -5.40
C PHE A 481 -25.00 8.00 -4.71
N LYS A 482 -24.18 6.96 -4.91
CA LYS A 482 -22.79 6.93 -4.41
C LYS A 482 -21.96 8.11 -4.90
N LEU A 483 -22.10 8.47 -6.18
CA LEU A 483 -21.39 9.61 -6.77
C LEU A 483 -21.88 10.97 -6.26
N ILE A 484 -23.19 11.16 -6.07
CA ILE A 484 -23.71 12.40 -5.46
C ILE A 484 -23.20 12.54 -4.03
N ARG A 485 -23.20 11.44 -3.26
CA ARG A 485 -22.61 11.45 -1.91
C ARG A 485 -21.14 11.82 -1.95
N LEU A 486 -20.37 11.20 -2.85
CA LEU A 486 -18.96 11.51 -3.06
C LEU A 486 -18.74 12.99 -3.37
N CYS A 487 -19.52 13.58 -4.30
CA CYS A 487 -19.43 14.99 -4.66
C CYS A 487 -19.70 15.92 -3.47
N ASN A 488 -20.70 15.60 -2.64
CA ASN A 488 -20.99 16.39 -1.44
C ASN A 488 -19.88 16.28 -0.40
N THR A 489 -19.36 15.08 -0.16
CA THR A 489 -18.27 14.87 0.80
C THR A 489 -16.93 15.47 0.35
N SER A 490 -16.70 15.55 -0.97
CA SER A 490 -15.46 16.10 -1.53
C SER A 490 -15.54 17.60 -1.87
N GLY A 491 -16.68 18.25 -1.66
CA GLY A 491 -16.88 19.66 -2.04
C GLY A 491 -16.89 19.91 -3.56
N CYS A 492 -17.33 18.93 -4.35
CA CYS A 492 -17.42 18.97 -5.80
C CYS A 492 -18.86 19.05 -6.31
N GLN A 493 -19.74 19.80 -5.62
CA GLN A 493 -21.17 19.85 -5.94
C GLN A 493 -21.47 20.35 -7.37
N ALA A 494 -20.55 21.10 -7.98
CA ALA A 494 -20.64 21.58 -9.35
C ALA A 494 -20.78 20.46 -10.41
N HIS A 495 -20.42 19.21 -10.09
CA HIS A 495 -20.55 18.07 -11.01
C HIS A 495 -21.84 17.27 -10.83
N ILE A 496 -22.66 17.59 -9.81
CA ILE A 496 -23.95 16.92 -9.59
C ILE A 496 -24.88 17.04 -10.82
N PRO A 497 -25.02 18.21 -11.49
CA PRO A 497 -25.80 18.29 -12.73
C PRO A 497 -25.35 17.27 -13.80
N LEU A 498 -24.04 17.07 -13.97
CA LEU A 498 -23.49 16.11 -14.93
C LEU A 498 -23.84 14.66 -14.57
N ILE A 499 -23.83 14.30 -13.28
CA ILE A 499 -24.27 12.97 -12.81
C ILE A 499 -25.75 12.78 -13.13
N LEU A 500 -26.57 13.75 -12.76
CA LEU A 500 -28.02 13.70 -12.96
C LEU A 500 -28.38 13.61 -14.45
N ASP A 501 -27.72 14.39 -15.31
CA ASP A 501 -27.91 14.30 -16.76
C ASP A 501 -27.47 12.93 -17.32
N ARG A 502 -26.34 12.38 -16.86
CA ARG A 502 -25.89 11.02 -17.25
C ARG A 502 -26.88 9.94 -16.82
N MET A 503 -27.52 10.06 -15.66
CA MET A 503 -28.56 9.13 -15.21
C MET A 503 -29.83 9.16 -16.07
N LEU A 504 -30.14 10.32 -16.67
CA LEU A 504 -31.27 10.50 -17.59
C LEU A 504 -30.96 10.03 -19.02
N MET A 505 -29.68 9.86 -19.37
CA MET A 505 -29.23 9.47 -20.70
C MET A 505 -28.99 7.95 -20.78
N PRO A 506 -29.93 7.15 -21.28
CA PRO A 506 -29.71 5.72 -21.52
C PRO A 506 -28.51 5.50 -22.45
N LYS A 507 -27.75 4.40 -22.25
CA LYS A 507 -26.76 3.98 -23.26
C LYS A 507 -27.47 3.71 -24.58
N ALA A 508 -26.78 3.92 -25.69
CA ALA A 508 -27.26 3.51 -27.00
C ALA A 508 -27.66 2.02 -26.93
N ASN A 509 -28.91 1.72 -27.29
CA ASN A 509 -29.56 0.39 -27.22
C ASN A 509 -30.12 -0.06 -25.86
N SER A 510 -30.00 0.74 -24.80
CA SER A 510 -30.67 0.41 -23.53
C SER A 510 -32.17 0.77 -23.57
N ASP A 511 -32.98 -0.07 -22.93
CA ASP A 511 -34.43 0.14 -22.84
C ASP A 511 -34.72 1.29 -21.86
N ILE A 512 -35.02 2.48 -22.41
CA ILE A 512 -35.35 3.69 -21.65
C ILE A 512 -36.43 3.43 -20.59
N ARG A 513 -37.38 2.53 -20.88
CA ARG A 513 -38.44 2.16 -19.95
C ARG A 513 -37.84 1.51 -18.70
N LYS A 514 -36.95 0.53 -18.88
CA LYS A 514 -36.28 -0.17 -17.78
C LYS A 514 -35.38 0.76 -16.98
N GLN A 515 -34.68 1.69 -17.65
CA GLN A 515 -33.85 2.69 -16.97
C GLN A 515 -34.69 3.56 -16.03
N ILE A 516 -35.86 4.01 -16.48
CA ILE A 516 -36.76 4.80 -15.65
C ILE A 516 -37.36 3.93 -14.53
N GLU A 517 -37.95 2.79 -14.88
CA GLU A 517 -38.70 1.90 -13.98
C GLU A 517 -37.83 1.29 -12.88
N TYR A 518 -36.63 0.81 -13.21
CA TYR A 518 -35.74 0.14 -12.25
C TYR A 518 -34.61 1.02 -11.74
N GLY A 519 -34.31 2.14 -12.41
CA GLY A 519 -33.22 3.04 -12.05
C GLY A 519 -33.74 4.29 -11.37
N LEU A 520 -34.48 5.13 -12.10
CA LEU A 520 -34.90 6.45 -11.62
C LEU A 520 -35.99 6.39 -10.55
N VAL A 521 -37.03 5.57 -10.75
CA VAL A 521 -38.16 5.44 -9.81
C VAL A 521 -37.70 5.11 -8.38
N PRO A 522 -36.87 4.06 -8.14
CA PRO A 522 -36.38 3.79 -6.78
C PRO A 522 -35.33 4.80 -6.29
N PHE A 523 -34.67 5.53 -7.20
CA PHE A 523 -33.64 6.50 -6.85
C PHE A 523 -34.22 7.82 -6.32
N LEU A 524 -35.29 8.35 -6.89
CA LEU A 524 -35.83 9.67 -6.51
C LEU A 524 -36.24 9.77 -5.03
N PRO A 525 -36.91 8.78 -4.41
CA PRO A 525 -37.25 8.83 -2.98
C PRO A 525 -36.01 8.77 -2.08
N GLN A 526 -34.99 8.00 -2.49
CA GLN A 526 -33.71 7.93 -1.80
C GLN A 526 -32.97 9.26 -1.88
N LEU A 527 -32.95 9.88 -3.06
CA LEU A 527 -32.36 11.20 -3.29
C LEU A 527 -33.02 12.23 -2.38
N LYS A 528 -34.36 12.31 -2.32
CA LYS A 528 -35.08 13.21 -1.40
C LYS A 528 -34.63 13.02 0.05
N THR A 529 -34.64 11.78 0.53
CA THR A 529 -34.30 11.44 1.91
C THR A 529 -32.86 11.88 2.23
N TYR A 530 -31.94 11.67 1.29
CA TYR A 530 -30.56 12.10 1.43
C TYR A 530 -30.38 13.61 1.39
N LEU A 531 -31.01 14.32 0.45
CA LEU A 531 -30.94 15.78 0.39
C LEU A 531 -31.44 16.41 1.70
N ALA A 532 -32.54 15.90 2.25
CA ALA A 532 -33.03 16.32 3.56
C ALA A 532 -31.98 16.09 4.67
N SER A 533 -31.24 14.97 4.64
CA SER A 533 -30.20 14.67 5.64
C SER A 533 -29.00 15.63 5.60
N ILE A 534 -28.79 16.33 4.49
CA ILE A 534 -27.73 17.34 4.34
C ILE A 534 -28.28 18.77 4.28
N GLY A 535 -29.56 18.97 4.62
CA GLY A 535 -30.21 20.29 4.63
C GLY A 535 -30.46 20.89 3.24
N GLN A 536 -30.50 20.08 2.18
CA GLN A 536 -30.86 20.52 0.83
C GLN A 536 -32.32 20.13 0.51
N ASP A 537 -33.03 21.02 -0.19
CA ASP A 537 -34.39 20.74 -0.66
C ASP A 537 -34.35 20.11 -2.06
N ILE A 538 -35.19 19.09 -2.28
CA ILE A 538 -35.40 18.49 -3.61
C ILE A 538 -36.00 19.49 -4.61
N THR A 539 -36.60 20.59 -4.14
CA THR A 539 -37.06 21.71 -4.97
C THR A 539 -35.95 22.63 -5.46
N SER A 540 -34.71 22.47 -4.97
CA SER A 540 -33.56 23.26 -5.43
C SER A 540 -32.97 22.69 -6.73
N GLU A 541 -32.48 23.56 -7.62
CA GLU A 541 -31.72 23.12 -8.79
C GLU A 541 -30.35 22.57 -8.37
N PRO A 542 -29.83 21.49 -9.01
CA PRO A 542 -30.32 20.81 -10.22
C PRO A 542 -31.37 19.69 -9.96
N TYR A 543 -31.74 19.46 -8.71
CA TYR A 543 -32.55 18.29 -8.29
C TYR A 543 -34.00 18.40 -8.73
N ALA A 544 -34.57 19.61 -8.72
CA ALA A 544 -35.94 19.86 -9.18
C ALA A 544 -36.10 19.50 -10.66
N SER A 545 -35.25 20.06 -11.53
CA SER A 545 -35.26 19.75 -12.97
C SER A 545 -35.06 18.26 -13.25
N PHE A 546 -34.13 17.61 -12.56
CA PHE A 546 -33.92 16.16 -12.68
C PHE A 546 -35.16 15.35 -12.26
N THR A 547 -35.74 15.66 -11.09
CA THR A 547 -36.93 14.98 -10.57
C THR A 547 -38.12 15.15 -11.51
N ALA A 548 -38.32 16.36 -12.04
CA ALA A 548 -39.33 16.66 -13.04
C ALA A 548 -39.12 15.84 -14.32
N LYS A 549 -37.89 15.75 -14.84
CA LYS A 549 -37.56 14.92 -16.01
C LYS A 549 -37.82 13.43 -15.74
N GLY A 550 -37.47 12.93 -14.55
CA GLY A 550 -37.75 11.56 -14.12
C GLY A 550 -39.24 11.22 -14.10
N ILE A 551 -40.06 12.07 -13.45
CA ILE A 551 -41.53 11.91 -13.39
C ILE A 551 -42.15 12.00 -14.79
N LYS A 552 -41.77 12.99 -15.59
CA LYS A 552 -42.25 13.12 -16.98
C LYS A 552 -41.86 11.90 -17.82
N GLY A 553 -40.63 11.40 -17.64
CA GLY A 553 -40.15 10.17 -18.27
C GLY A 553 -41.00 8.97 -17.88
N TYR A 554 -41.38 8.84 -16.60
CA TYR A 554 -42.27 7.79 -16.13
C TYR A 554 -43.63 7.82 -16.83
N VAL A 555 -44.29 8.99 -16.84
CA VAL A 555 -45.58 9.16 -17.50
C VAL A 555 -45.50 8.84 -18.99
N LYS A 556 -44.46 9.34 -19.68
CA LYS A 556 -44.29 9.18 -21.12
C LYS A 556 -43.93 7.74 -21.52
N ASN A 557 -42.95 7.13 -20.87
CA ASN A 557 -42.30 5.90 -21.34
C ASN A 557 -42.68 4.65 -20.54
N VAL A 558 -43.00 4.79 -19.24
CA VAL A 558 -43.37 3.64 -18.39
C VAL A 558 -44.88 3.45 -18.40
N LEU A 559 -45.62 4.49 -18.04
CA LEU A 559 -47.08 4.49 -18.03
C LEU A 559 -47.64 4.43 -19.46
N GLY A 560 -47.19 5.35 -20.33
CA GLY A 560 -47.63 5.42 -21.72
C GLY A 560 -49.08 5.89 -21.89
N ALA A 561 -49.57 5.88 -23.12
CA ALA A 561 -50.95 6.26 -23.41
C ALA A 561 -51.94 5.29 -22.73
N LYS A 562 -53.02 5.84 -22.17
CA LYS A 562 -54.10 5.06 -21.56
C LYS A 562 -54.71 4.12 -22.62
N PRO A 563 -54.64 2.79 -22.44
CA PRO A 563 -55.23 1.85 -23.39
C PRO A 563 -56.75 2.07 -23.49
N LYS A 564 -57.30 1.93 -24.69
CA LYS A 564 -58.76 1.93 -24.88
C LYS A 564 -59.34 0.72 -24.16
N GLU A 565 -60.16 0.95 -23.14
CA GLU A 565 -60.80 -0.11 -22.38
C GLU A 565 -61.81 -0.82 -23.29
N THR A 566 -61.53 -2.06 -23.66
CA THR A 566 -62.43 -2.89 -24.47
C THR A 566 -63.44 -3.64 -23.61
N VAL A 567 -63.08 -3.94 -22.36
CA VAL A 567 -63.91 -4.66 -21.40
C VAL A 567 -63.68 -4.08 -20.01
N SER A 568 -64.76 -3.69 -19.33
CA SER A 568 -64.67 -3.17 -17.98
C SER A 568 -64.26 -4.22 -16.96
N THR A 569 -63.54 -3.81 -15.91
CA THR A 569 -63.24 -4.67 -14.77
C THR A 569 -64.50 -5.23 -14.11
N SER A 570 -65.62 -4.49 -14.14
CA SER A 570 -66.92 -4.97 -13.69
C SER A 570 -67.41 -6.18 -14.48
N HIS A 571 -67.25 -6.20 -15.81
CA HIS A 571 -67.59 -7.36 -16.64
C HIS A 571 -66.66 -8.55 -16.39
N LEU A 572 -65.35 -8.33 -16.22
CA LEU A 572 -64.41 -9.41 -15.86
C LEU A 572 -64.77 -10.07 -14.51
N ASN A 573 -65.26 -9.28 -13.56
CA ASN A 573 -65.73 -9.77 -12.26
C ASN A 573 -67.00 -10.64 -12.34
N THR A 574 -67.75 -10.57 -13.44
CA THR A 574 -68.93 -11.44 -13.66
C THR A 574 -68.59 -12.82 -14.22
N VAL A 575 -67.33 -13.06 -14.60
CA VAL A 575 -66.89 -14.35 -15.16
C VAL A 575 -66.83 -15.42 -14.07
N GLY A 576 -67.34 -16.61 -14.36
CA GLY A 576 -67.36 -17.72 -13.41
C GLY A 576 -68.58 -17.69 -12.49
N CYS A 577 -68.87 -18.82 -11.85
CA CYS A 577 -69.91 -18.85 -10.83
C CYS A 577 -69.45 -18.11 -9.54
N LYS A 578 -70.40 -17.63 -8.74
CA LYS A 578 -70.10 -16.82 -7.54
C LYS A 578 -69.59 -17.64 -6.36
N THR A 579 -69.86 -18.94 -6.35
CA THR A 579 -69.64 -19.83 -5.20
C THR A 579 -68.43 -20.74 -5.32
N CYS A 580 -67.84 -20.93 -6.51
CA CYS A 580 -66.71 -21.84 -6.72
C CYS A 580 -65.35 -21.14 -6.56
N ASP A 581 -64.45 -21.77 -5.81
CA ASP A 581 -63.09 -21.27 -5.58
C ASP A 581 -62.23 -21.30 -6.83
N ASP A 582 -62.40 -22.29 -7.72
CA ASP A 582 -61.68 -22.33 -9.00
C ASP A 582 -62.07 -21.17 -9.91
N CYS A 583 -63.36 -20.80 -9.94
CA CYS A 583 -63.80 -19.60 -10.65
C CYS A 583 -63.25 -18.32 -10.03
N ARG A 584 -63.11 -18.27 -8.69
CA ARG A 584 -62.51 -17.14 -7.99
C ARG A 584 -61.02 -16.99 -8.34
N GLU A 585 -60.27 -18.09 -8.36
CA GLU A 585 -58.87 -18.11 -8.78
C GLU A 585 -58.74 -17.72 -10.25
N MET A 586 -59.58 -18.27 -11.12
CA MET A 586 -59.61 -17.88 -12.54
C MET A 586 -59.89 -16.38 -12.72
N ARG A 587 -60.85 -15.80 -11.99
CA ARG A 587 -61.09 -14.34 -11.99
C ARG A 587 -59.86 -13.56 -11.55
N LYS A 588 -59.20 -13.99 -10.47
CA LYS A 588 -57.94 -13.37 -9.98
C LYS A 588 -56.85 -13.40 -11.05
N LEU A 589 -56.72 -14.51 -11.78
CA LEU A 589 -55.75 -14.67 -12.87
C LEU A 589 -56.15 -13.90 -14.15
N LEU A 590 -57.46 -13.75 -14.43
CA LEU A 590 -57.95 -12.89 -15.49
C LEU A 590 -57.60 -11.42 -15.22
N LEU A 591 -57.69 -11.00 -13.96
CA LEU A 591 -57.31 -9.66 -13.47
C LEU A 591 -55.81 -9.49 -13.20
N SER A 592 -54.98 -10.50 -13.41
CA SER A 592 -53.52 -10.39 -13.23
C SER A 592 -52.83 -9.81 -14.47
N GLU A 593 -51.55 -9.45 -14.35
CA GLU A 593 -50.73 -8.99 -15.47
C GLU A 593 -50.27 -10.13 -16.40
N SER A 594 -50.41 -11.38 -15.97
CA SER A 594 -49.90 -12.54 -16.71
C SER A 594 -50.69 -12.75 -17.98
N LYS A 595 -50.07 -12.58 -19.15
CA LYS A 595 -50.71 -12.82 -20.45
C LYS A 595 -51.19 -14.27 -20.61
N VAL A 596 -50.40 -15.21 -20.09
CA VAL A 596 -50.71 -16.63 -20.09
C VAL A 596 -50.61 -17.14 -18.66
N PHE A 597 -51.59 -17.95 -18.25
CA PHE A 597 -51.56 -18.65 -16.97
C PHE A 597 -52.12 -20.06 -17.14
N SER A 598 -51.72 -20.97 -16.25
CA SER A 598 -52.13 -22.37 -16.29
C SER A 598 -52.75 -22.79 -14.97
N MET A 599 -53.84 -23.55 -15.05
CA MET A 599 -54.58 -24.05 -13.89
C MET A 599 -54.68 -25.58 -13.97
N PRO A 600 -53.83 -26.33 -13.23
CA PRO A 600 -53.89 -27.80 -13.19
C PRO A 600 -55.14 -28.24 -12.43
N ARG A 601 -56.07 -28.92 -13.10
CA ARG A 601 -57.38 -29.32 -12.53
C ARG A 601 -57.88 -30.65 -13.10
N ASN A 602 -58.67 -31.37 -12.30
CA ASN A 602 -59.35 -32.57 -12.78
C ASN A 602 -60.38 -32.24 -13.88
N GLN A 603 -60.84 -33.27 -14.59
CA GLN A 603 -61.68 -33.07 -15.78
C GLN A 603 -63.03 -32.37 -15.48
N ILE A 604 -63.65 -32.65 -14.33
CA ILE A 604 -64.95 -32.07 -13.96
C ILE A 604 -64.80 -30.56 -13.75
N ILE A 605 -63.83 -30.15 -12.94
CA ILE A 605 -63.53 -28.74 -12.68
C ILE A 605 -63.09 -28.04 -13.97
N ARG A 606 -62.26 -28.70 -14.78
CA ARG A 606 -61.81 -28.13 -16.05
C ARG A 606 -62.97 -27.86 -17.01
N LYS A 607 -63.87 -28.82 -17.23
CA LYS A 607 -65.07 -28.63 -18.07
C LYS A 607 -65.95 -27.49 -17.56
N HIS A 608 -66.05 -27.34 -16.24
CA HIS A 608 -66.74 -26.20 -15.62
C HIS A 608 -66.05 -24.87 -15.96
N LEU A 609 -64.73 -24.76 -15.77
CA LEU A 609 -63.97 -23.55 -16.13
C LEU A 609 -64.03 -23.24 -17.63
N GLU A 610 -63.96 -24.24 -18.50
CA GLU A 610 -64.10 -24.09 -19.96
C GLU A 610 -65.48 -23.50 -20.33
N LYS A 611 -66.56 -23.96 -19.67
CA LYS A 611 -67.91 -23.41 -19.87
C LYS A 611 -68.00 -21.95 -19.45
N GLU A 612 -67.34 -21.58 -18.35
CA GLU A 612 -67.33 -20.20 -17.87
C GLU A 612 -66.44 -19.29 -18.73
N LEU A 613 -65.28 -19.78 -19.18
CA LEU A 613 -64.39 -19.08 -20.12
C LEU A 613 -65.05 -18.88 -21.49
N ALA A 614 -66.00 -19.73 -21.90
CA ALA A 614 -66.80 -19.52 -23.12
C ALA A 614 -67.47 -18.14 -23.18
N LYS A 615 -67.86 -17.59 -22.03
CA LYS A 615 -68.44 -16.24 -21.91
C LYS A 615 -67.44 -15.13 -22.26
N THR A 616 -66.13 -15.42 -22.17
CA THR A 616 -65.04 -14.48 -22.40
C THR A 616 -64.49 -14.50 -23.83
N ARG A 617 -64.99 -15.40 -24.70
CA ARG A 617 -64.54 -15.51 -26.10
C ARG A 617 -64.75 -14.23 -26.90
N ALA A 618 -65.85 -13.51 -26.66
CA ALA A 618 -66.14 -12.23 -27.30
C ALA A 618 -65.06 -11.16 -27.00
N TRP A 619 -64.25 -11.37 -25.97
CA TRP A 619 -63.16 -10.48 -25.58
C TRP A 619 -61.80 -10.95 -26.12
N GLY A 620 -61.76 -12.05 -26.89
CA GLY A 620 -60.54 -12.62 -27.46
C GLY A 620 -59.77 -13.54 -26.52
N VAL A 621 -60.32 -13.90 -25.35
CA VAL A 621 -59.69 -14.90 -24.45
C VAL A 621 -59.78 -16.27 -25.09
N SER A 622 -58.65 -16.98 -25.12
CA SER A 622 -58.55 -18.35 -25.61
C SER A 622 -57.99 -19.27 -24.53
N TRP A 623 -58.25 -20.58 -24.65
CA TRP A 623 -57.69 -21.57 -23.75
C TRP A 623 -57.45 -22.89 -24.47
N THR A 624 -56.47 -23.64 -23.98
CA THR A 624 -56.15 -24.99 -24.43
C THR A 624 -55.92 -25.91 -23.24
N THR A 625 -56.25 -27.19 -23.39
CA THR A 625 -55.91 -28.19 -22.38
C THR A 625 -54.54 -28.77 -22.71
N ILE A 626 -53.57 -28.56 -21.83
CA ILE A 626 -52.29 -29.26 -21.84
C ILE A 626 -52.54 -30.68 -21.33
N ARG A 627 -52.40 -31.65 -22.24
CA ARG A 627 -52.71 -33.06 -21.97
C ARG A 627 -51.57 -33.81 -21.27
N SER A 628 -50.39 -33.21 -21.14
CA SER A 628 -49.28 -33.77 -20.38
C SER A 628 -49.46 -33.52 -18.87
N GLY A 629 -49.20 -34.55 -18.07
CA GLY A 629 -49.36 -34.52 -16.61
C GLY A 629 -50.75 -34.96 -16.13
N SER A 630 -50.82 -35.34 -14.85
CA SER A 630 -52.06 -35.61 -14.12
C SER A 630 -52.00 -34.86 -12.78
N PRO A 631 -52.91 -33.91 -12.52
CA PRO A 631 -54.02 -33.49 -13.37
C PRO A 631 -53.58 -32.69 -14.62
N GLN A 632 -54.36 -32.79 -15.70
CA GLN A 632 -54.17 -31.99 -16.92
C GLN A 632 -54.36 -30.49 -16.62
N SER A 633 -53.64 -29.63 -17.34
CA SER A 633 -53.67 -28.17 -17.09
C SER A 633 -54.48 -27.40 -18.13
N LEU A 634 -55.34 -26.49 -17.67
CA LEU A 634 -56.02 -25.54 -18.53
C LEU A 634 -55.12 -24.30 -18.68
N GLN A 635 -54.57 -24.08 -19.87
CA GLN A 635 -53.78 -22.89 -20.19
C GLN A 635 -54.70 -21.84 -20.80
N VAL A 636 -54.79 -20.68 -20.17
CA VAL A 636 -55.61 -19.56 -20.61
C VAL A 636 -54.69 -18.45 -21.13
N THR A 637 -54.99 -17.95 -22.32
CA THR A 637 -54.24 -16.88 -22.99
C THR A 637 -55.14 -15.66 -23.16
N LYS A 638 -54.71 -14.53 -22.60
CA LYS A 638 -55.39 -13.24 -22.71
C LYS A 638 -54.85 -12.45 -23.91
N PRO A 639 -55.71 -11.76 -24.68
CA PRO A 639 -55.26 -10.81 -25.68
C PRO A 639 -54.68 -9.55 -25.02
N ASP A 640 -53.83 -8.83 -25.73
CA ASP A 640 -53.17 -7.62 -25.22
C ASP A 640 -54.17 -6.51 -24.86
N SER A 641 -55.34 -6.48 -25.50
CA SER A 641 -56.43 -5.55 -25.18
C SER A 641 -57.01 -5.73 -23.77
N LEU A 642 -56.92 -6.94 -23.19
CA LEU A 642 -57.33 -7.19 -21.80
C LEU A 642 -56.17 -6.98 -20.80
N VAL A 643 -54.94 -7.30 -21.20
CA VAL A 643 -53.77 -7.19 -20.32
C VAL A 643 -53.31 -5.74 -20.18
N ALA A 644 -53.35 -4.96 -21.26
CA ALA A 644 -52.81 -3.60 -21.28
C ALA A 644 -53.48 -2.66 -20.26
N PRO A 645 -54.82 -2.60 -20.10
CA PRO A 645 -55.46 -1.76 -19.07
C PRO A 645 -55.05 -2.15 -17.65
N ILE A 646 -54.91 -3.45 -17.36
CA ILE A 646 -54.51 -3.96 -16.03
C ILE A 646 -53.07 -3.53 -15.71
N VAL A 647 -52.14 -3.76 -16.64
CA VAL A 647 -50.74 -3.36 -16.50
C VAL A 647 -50.62 -1.83 -16.39
N TRP A 648 -51.41 -1.09 -17.17
CA TRP A 648 -51.45 0.38 -17.12
C TRP A 648 -51.93 0.88 -15.76
N LEU A 649 -53.01 0.32 -15.20
CA LEU A 649 -53.54 0.71 -13.90
C LEU A 649 -52.55 0.43 -12.75
N LYS A 650 -51.84 -0.70 -12.81
CA LYS A 650 -50.76 -0.98 -11.87
C LYS A 650 -49.65 0.09 -11.93
N ARG A 651 -49.19 0.42 -13.14
CA ARG A 651 -48.19 1.48 -13.34
C ARG A 651 -48.72 2.85 -12.91
N GLN A 652 -49.99 3.15 -13.13
CA GLN A 652 -50.60 4.38 -12.62
C GLN A 652 -50.50 4.43 -11.09
N THR A 653 -50.82 3.31 -10.41
CA THR A 653 -50.72 3.18 -8.95
C THR A 653 -49.28 3.34 -8.46
N GLU A 654 -48.31 2.74 -9.14
CA GLU A 654 -46.88 2.91 -8.83
C GLU A 654 -46.41 4.35 -9.07
N GLY A 655 -46.88 5.00 -10.13
CA GLY A 655 -46.63 6.42 -10.40
C GLY A 655 -47.20 7.34 -9.34
N LEU A 656 -48.40 7.05 -8.81
CA LEU A 656 -48.97 7.78 -7.67
C LEU A 656 -48.12 7.62 -6.42
N LYS A 657 -47.73 6.39 -6.07
CA LYS A 657 -46.82 6.12 -4.94
C LYS A 657 -45.49 6.83 -5.07
N LEU A 658 -44.94 6.88 -6.30
CA LEU A 658 -43.74 7.66 -6.58
C LEU A 658 -43.97 9.13 -6.25
N MET A 659 -45.03 9.75 -6.77
CA MET A 659 -45.31 11.17 -6.51
C MET A 659 -45.47 11.47 -5.01
N GLU A 660 -46.23 10.63 -4.29
CA GLU A 660 -46.43 10.75 -2.83
C GLU A 660 -45.09 10.67 -2.07
N SER A 661 -44.17 9.82 -2.52
CA SER A 661 -42.85 9.72 -1.89
C SER A 661 -41.96 10.96 -2.11
N ILE A 662 -42.18 11.71 -3.21
CA ILE A 662 -41.41 12.92 -3.53
C ILE A 662 -41.87 14.12 -2.71
N GLY A 663 -43.16 14.30 -2.45
CA GLY A 663 -43.62 15.43 -1.66
C GLY A 663 -45.12 15.65 -1.71
N ASP A 664 -45.57 16.71 -1.05
CA ASP A 664 -46.95 17.16 -1.11
C ASP A 664 -47.27 17.86 -2.44
N GLU A 665 -48.53 18.27 -2.60
CA GLU A 665 -49.02 18.95 -3.81
C GLU A 665 -48.17 20.19 -4.16
N LYS A 666 -47.77 20.97 -3.16
CA LYS A 666 -47.00 22.19 -3.32
C LYS A 666 -45.58 21.89 -3.79
N THR A 667 -44.88 20.93 -3.16
CA THR A 667 -43.56 20.46 -3.59
C THR A 667 -43.59 19.97 -5.04
N LEU A 668 -44.60 19.16 -5.40
CA LEU A 668 -44.76 18.63 -6.75
C LEU A 668 -45.08 19.71 -7.77
N GLN A 669 -45.88 20.72 -7.42
CA GLN A 669 -46.17 21.87 -8.27
C GLN A 669 -44.91 22.70 -8.53
N THR A 670 -44.08 22.92 -7.50
CA THR A 670 -42.78 23.60 -7.66
C THR A 670 -41.84 22.82 -8.58
N ILE A 671 -41.73 21.51 -8.40
CA ILE A 671 -40.85 20.65 -9.22
C ILE A 671 -41.33 20.57 -10.68
N LEU A 672 -42.62 20.31 -10.90
CA LEU A 672 -43.16 20.05 -12.25
C LEU A 672 -43.50 21.33 -13.04
N GLY A 673 -43.66 22.46 -12.35
CA GLY A 673 -44.02 23.75 -12.94
C GLY A 673 -45.26 23.63 -13.83
N ALA A 674 -45.16 24.13 -15.07
CA ALA A 674 -46.26 24.11 -16.04
C ALA A 674 -46.79 22.71 -16.40
N HIS A 675 -46.03 21.64 -16.13
CA HIS A 675 -46.45 20.27 -16.42
C HIS A 675 -47.25 19.60 -15.30
N PHE A 676 -47.39 20.26 -14.14
CA PHE A 676 -48.05 19.69 -12.96
C PHE A 676 -49.47 19.21 -13.28
N ALA A 677 -50.32 20.07 -13.85
CA ALA A 677 -51.70 19.74 -14.17
C ALA A 677 -51.82 18.54 -15.14
N THR A 678 -50.96 18.48 -16.15
CA THR A 678 -50.94 17.38 -17.12
C THR A 678 -50.53 16.06 -16.47
N VAL A 679 -49.46 16.05 -15.68
CA VAL A 679 -48.96 14.85 -15.01
C VAL A 679 -49.98 14.29 -14.02
N VAL A 680 -50.56 15.17 -13.19
CA VAL A 680 -51.56 14.79 -12.20
C VAL A 680 -52.83 14.25 -12.87
N SER A 681 -53.32 14.90 -13.93
CA SER A 681 -54.50 14.45 -14.68
C SER A 681 -54.30 13.03 -15.25
N VAL A 682 -53.12 12.76 -15.83
CA VAL A 682 -52.80 11.43 -16.38
C VAL A 682 -52.68 10.36 -15.28
N LEU A 683 -52.11 10.72 -14.12
CA LEU A 683 -51.99 9.80 -12.98
C LEU A 683 -53.28 9.66 -12.17
N GLY A 684 -54.28 10.51 -12.37
CA GLY A 684 -55.55 10.48 -11.63
C GLY A 684 -55.41 10.92 -10.17
N MET A 685 -54.41 11.76 -9.85
CA MET A 685 -54.23 12.30 -8.51
C MET A 685 -55.32 13.35 -8.22
N LYS A 686 -55.91 13.27 -7.03
CA LYS A 686 -56.92 14.24 -6.57
C LYS A 686 -56.21 15.52 -6.12
N VAL A 687 -56.20 16.53 -6.98
CA VAL A 687 -55.72 17.89 -6.64
C VAL A 687 -56.80 18.57 -5.84
N THR A 688 -56.45 19.13 -4.68
CA THR A 688 -57.36 20.04 -4.01
C THR A 688 -57.27 21.36 -4.76
N VAL A 689 -58.15 21.56 -5.76
CA VAL A 689 -58.19 22.81 -6.53
C VAL A 689 -58.48 23.94 -5.55
N GLN A 690 -57.43 24.58 -5.04
CA GLN A 690 -57.56 25.82 -4.30
C GLN A 690 -57.98 26.86 -5.34
N PRO A 691 -59.19 27.44 -5.25
CA PRO A 691 -59.66 28.41 -6.22
C PRO A 691 -58.62 29.53 -6.29
N ALA A 692 -58.10 29.78 -7.49
CA ALA A 692 -57.09 30.81 -7.71
C ALA A 692 -57.59 32.11 -7.06
N ALA A 693 -56.86 32.59 -6.04
CA ALA A 693 -57.17 33.88 -5.44
C ALA A 693 -57.18 34.92 -6.58
N PRO A 694 -58.22 35.77 -6.68
CA PRO A 694 -58.34 36.73 -7.76
C PRO A 694 -57.06 37.57 -7.81
N ALA A 695 -56.41 37.60 -8.97
CA ALA A 695 -55.16 38.30 -9.17
C ALA A 695 -55.28 39.74 -8.64
N PRO A 696 -54.32 40.23 -7.83
CA PRO A 696 -54.34 41.62 -7.40
C PRO A 696 -54.30 42.50 -8.65
N ARG A 697 -55.39 43.25 -8.82
CA ARG A 697 -55.59 44.23 -9.88
C ARG A 697 -54.45 45.24 -9.77
N THR A 698 -53.49 45.19 -10.70
CA THR A 698 -52.41 46.16 -10.81
C THR A 698 -53.04 47.54 -10.93
N GLN A 699 -53.00 48.35 -9.87
CA GLN A 699 -53.39 49.75 -9.95
C GLN A 699 -52.32 50.46 -10.78
N ALA A 700 -52.77 51.06 -11.89
CA ALA A 700 -51.99 51.97 -12.69
C ALA A 700 -51.69 53.23 -11.85
N THR A 701 -50.47 53.36 -11.35
CA THR A 701 -49.96 54.63 -10.83
C THR A 701 -49.47 55.47 -11.99
N THR A 702 -50.12 56.62 -12.12
CA THR A 702 -49.84 57.68 -13.08
C THR A 702 -48.44 58.28 -12.91
N SER A 703 -47.82 58.52 -14.06
CA SER A 703 -46.71 59.43 -14.36
C SER A 703 -46.51 60.57 -13.36
N ASN A 704 -45.26 60.72 -12.89
CA ASN A 704 -44.67 62.02 -12.58
C ASN A 704 -43.19 62.02 -13.00
N VAL A 705 -42.87 62.89 -13.94
CA VAL A 705 -41.53 63.24 -14.44
C VAL A 705 -40.89 64.23 -13.45
N PRO A 706 -39.57 64.18 -13.21
CA PRO A 706 -38.75 65.31 -13.63
C PRO A 706 -37.43 64.93 -14.32
N HIS A 707 -36.97 65.92 -15.08
CA HIS A 707 -35.81 66.01 -15.96
C HIS A 707 -34.42 65.62 -15.39
N ALA A 708 -33.67 64.94 -16.26
CA ALA A 708 -32.31 65.21 -16.76
C ALA A 708 -31.19 65.72 -15.82
N ALA A 709 -30.09 64.95 -15.76
CA ALA A 709 -28.74 65.40 -16.12
C ALA A 709 -27.75 64.20 -16.19
N GLY A 710 -26.86 64.19 -17.19
CA GLY A 710 -25.54 63.54 -17.08
C GLY A 710 -25.28 62.28 -17.92
N ALA A 711 -24.79 62.49 -19.14
CA ALA A 711 -23.90 61.58 -19.89
C ALA A 711 -22.53 61.42 -19.14
N PRO A 712 -21.52 60.59 -19.54
CA PRO A 712 -21.29 60.11 -20.92
C PRO A 712 -20.62 58.72 -21.13
N SER A 713 -20.55 58.38 -22.43
CA SER A 713 -19.48 57.66 -23.17
C SER A 713 -19.55 56.15 -23.39
N HIS A 714 -19.90 55.81 -24.65
CA HIS A 714 -19.43 54.69 -25.47
C HIS A 714 -17.88 54.71 -25.67
N PRO A 715 -17.24 53.59 -26.08
CA PRO A 715 -17.05 53.27 -27.51
C PRO A 715 -17.36 51.78 -27.84
N GLN A 716 -18.17 51.51 -28.86
CA GLN A 716 -17.81 51.27 -30.27
C GLN A 716 -17.25 49.86 -30.58
N LEU A 717 -18.08 49.09 -31.29
CA LEU A 717 -17.70 47.92 -32.09
C LEU A 717 -16.79 48.34 -33.26
N THR A 718 -15.80 47.51 -33.55
CA THR A 718 -15.19 47.38 -34.88
C THR A 718 -15.29 45.95 -35.37
N THR A 719 -16.01 45.80 -36.48
CA THR A 719 -16.00 44.66 -37.40
C THR A 719 -14.66 44.60 -38.14
N ALA A 720 -14.10 43.40 -38.30
CA ALA A 720 -13.08 43.13 -39.32
C ALA A 720 -13.22 41.71 -39.89
N THR A 721 -13.08 41.67 -41.20
CA THR A 721 -13.38 40.61 -42.17
C THR A 721 -12.10 39.84 -42.55
N VAL A 722 -12.18 38.50 -42.71
CA VAL A 722 -11.44 37.63 -43.69
C VAL A 722 -9.91 37.47 -43.47
N PRO A 723 -9.20 36.34 -43.80
CA PRO A 723 -9.47 35.35 -44.86
C PRO A 723 -9.31 33.84 -44.55
N THR A 724 -10.03 33.08 -45.37
CA THR A 724 -9.75 31.70 -45.80
C THR A 724 -8.35 31.52 -46.41
N LYS A 725 -7.60 30.50 -45.98
CA LYS A 725 -6.44 29.99 -46.73
C LYS A 725 -6.27 28.48 -46.64
N LYS A 726 -6.50 27.85 -47.78
CA LYS A 726 -5.77 26.76 -48.45
C LYS A 726 -5.25 25.57 -47.62
N ARG A 727 -5.94 24.45 -47.86
CA ARG A 727 -5.48 23.06 -47.92
C ARG A 727 -4.12 22.91 -48.64
N PRO A 728 -3.26 21.99 -48.18
CA PRO A 728 -2.44 21.17 -49.05
C PRO A 728 -2.93 19.72 -49.02
N SER A 729 -2.99 19.17 -50.23
CA SER A 729 -3.15 17.76 -50.56
C SER A 729 -1.75 17.17 -50.72
N THR A 730 -1.42 16.05 -50.08
CA THR A 730 -0.41 15.10 -50.57
C THR A 730 -0.50 13.75 -49.85
N GLY A 731 -0.66 12.69 -50.66
CA GLY A 731 -0.15 11.31 -50.49
C GLY A 731 -0.73 10.48 -49.34
N GLY A 732 -1.17 9.24 -49.53
CA GLY A 732 -0.72 8.26 -50.52
C GLY A 732 -0.26 7.03 -49.74
N ASP A 733 -0.98 5.94 -49.95
CA ASP A 733 -0.91 4.66 -49.24
C ASP A 733 0.49 4.08 -49.09
N HIS A 734 0.82 3.55 -47.90
CA HIS A 734 1.68 2.37 -47.77
C HIS A 734 1.36 1.57 -46.50
N ALA A 735 0.95 0.32 -46.72
CA ALA A 735 0.80 -0.71 -45.69
C ALA A 735 2.16 -1.14 -45.12
N PRO A 736 2.28 -1.43 -43.81
CA PRO A 736 3.51 -2.02 -43.28
C PRO A 736 3.51 -3.52 -43.55
N LYS A 737 4.50 -3.93 -44.37
CA LYS A 737 4.92 -5.31 -44.58
C LYS A 737 5.35 -5.95 -43.26
N ARG A 738 4.84 -7.17 -43.06
CA ARG A 738 5.23 -8.15 -42.06
C ARG A 738 6.68 -8.60 -42.34
N THR A 739 7.64 -8.20 -41.51
CA THR A 739 8.98 -8.77 -41.50
C THR A 739 8.99 -10.01 -40.59
N LYS A 740 9.33 -11.16 -41.18
CA LYS A 740 9.84 -12.32 -40.46
C LYS A 740 11.20 -11.92 -39.88
N PHE A 741 11.40 -12.18 -38.59
CA PHE A 741 12.73 -12.20 -38.00
C PHE A 741 13.16 -13.66 -37.90
N ASP A 742 14.35 -13.92 -38.44
CA ASP A 742 15.05 -15.19 -38.45
C ASP A 742 15.50 -15.58 -37.03
N ASP A 743 15.53 -16.90 -36.83
CA ASP A 743 16.13 -17.59 -35.70
C ASP A 743 17.65 -17.39 -35.71
N ASP A 744 18.16 -16.59 -34.78
CA ASP A 744 19.58 -16.64 -34.40
C ASP A 744 19.71 -17.37 -33.06
N VAL A 745 20.16 -18.62 -33.18
CA VAL A 745 20.67 -19.47 -32.11
C VAL A 745 21.96 -18.85 -31.59
N ILE A 746 21.91 -18.26 -30.39
CA ILE A 746 23.12 -17.88 -29.65
C ILE A 746 23.44 -19.00 -28.65
N ASP A 747 24.52 -19.71 -28.98
CA ASP A 747 25.23 -20.66 -28.14
C ASP A 747 25.78 -19.97 -26.88
N LEU A 748 25.46 -20.51 -25.70
CA LEU A 748 25.97 -20.10 -24.40
C LEU A 748 26.79 -21.25 -23.79
N THR A 749 27.97 -21.46 -24.34
CA THR A 749 29.12 -22.08 -23.65
C THR A 749 30.14 -20.94 -23.45
N ASP A 750 30.41 -20.49 -22.23
CA ASP A 750 31.47 -21.07 -21.41
C ASP A 750 31.36 -20.66 -19.93
N SER A 751 31.43 -21.67 -19.06
CA SER A 751 31.72 -21.52 -17.63
C SER A 751 33.18 -21.89 -17.37
N PRO A 752 33.97 -21.12 -16.59
CA PRO A 752 35.32 -21.52 -16.24
C PRO A 752 35.29 -22.60 -15.12
N PRO A 753 36.29 -23.51 -15.10
CA PRO A 753 36.25 -24.71 -14.27
C PRO A 753 36.59 -24.39 -12.81
N LYS A 754 35.77 -24.95 -11.91
CA LYS A 754 36.10 -25.08 -10.49
C LYS A 754 37.20 -26.14 -10.33
N LYS A 755 38.35 -25.73 -9.80
CA LYS A 755 39.37 -26.67 -9.30
C LYS A 755 38.99 -27.16 -7.90
N ARG A 756 39.16 -28.46 -7.71
CA ARG A 756 39.13 -29.20 -6.44
C ARG A 756 40.30 -28.79 -5.54
#